data_AF-A0AAV9GMP7-F1
#
_entry.id   AF-A0AAV9GMP7-F1
#
_cell.length_a   1.000
_cell.length_b   1.000
_cell.length_c   1.000
_cell.angle_alpha   90.00
_cell.angle_beta   90.00
_cell.angle_gamma   90.00
#
_symmetry.space_group_name_H-M   'P 1'
#
loop_
_entity.id
_entity.type
_entity.pdbx_description
1 polymer ?
#
loop_
_entity_poly.entity_id
_entity_poly.type
_entity_poly.pdbx_seq_one_letter_code
_entity_poly.pdbx_strand_id
1 'polypeptide(L)'
;MWLFSVIAAGLAVAGGALATTAMDTPVKPPAVPLAVRSPYLNAWLEGGETNCILPGQWPKFWTSQTQGWQGLVQVDGKSYAWMGGAPGFDHANQVSLHYTSTKSEFVFDVDGKVQLTVTFLSPVYPDDLARQSQQFSYVSVKVASSDAQKRNVQVYMDVSGEWASGNDSHVIKWEQGVAGGNSGDVTYLKFSREHQEEFAEQHEVASWGNWYLSTSSSDGMSWQIGEDNVVRSQFAQNSVLGNSQETQFRAVRDRWPVFALSHDITIGKGEVAERVFTLGLVQDQVINFAGHSQALTPIPGLWSSYWVDEREAVAAFYNDYEYAKEHSQALDTRIQGDSVMAAGQDYATITTLALRQAFGGLQFAGTPDKPYIFLKEISSNSDIQTVDVIFPAYPLFHYLNATLSRYLLDPLFENQESGAYPNKWAEHDLGTFPVAKGYPDGLDEPMPLEECGNMIIMTLAYAQRTGDIGYLKDHYPKLEQWAEFLVEDSLVPANQLSTDDFAGTLANQTNLAIKGIIGLKAMGEIAKLTGGEDKWSKTAYDYLQIWKTYAINHDADLPHTTLSYGDKNGHGILYNLYADRLLNLDFVDQEIYDMQSAFYPTVALEYAVPLDTRHTWAKSDWEMFAAAVASNSTRDMFVQKLAHWVGNSSTNRPMTDLFDARTGGFPDGPTFVARPVVGGMFALLALLH
;
A
#
# COMPACT_ATOMS: atom_id res chain seq x y z
N MET A 1 -16.60 51.62 -35.50
CA MET A 1 -15.89 52.20 -34.33
C MET A 1 -16.38 51.40 -33.13
N TRP A 2 -15.66 50.45 -32.53
CA TRP A 2 -14.22 50.34 -32.30
C TRP A 2 -13.78 48.87 -32.40
N LEU A 3 -12.70 48.61 -33.14
CA LEU A 3 -11.89 47.40 -33.01
C LEU A 3 -10.96 47.58 -31.80
N PHE A 4 -10.81 46.55 -30.97
CA PHE A 4 -9.63 46.43 -30.11
C PHE A 4 -8.82 45.22 -30.54
N SER A 5 -7.66 45.53 -31.13
CA SER A 5 -6.56 44.62 -31.40
C SER A 5 -5.89 44.23 -30.08
N VAL A 6 -5.72 42.93 -29.83
CA VAL A 6 -4.83 42.44 -28.77
C VAL A 6 -3.50 42.08 -29.41
N ILE A 7 -2.46 42.80 -29.01
CA ILE A 7 -1.06 42.58 -29.38
C ILE A 7 -0.54 41.42 -28.53
N ALA A 8 -0.15 40.33 -29.17
CA ALA A 8 0.63 39.26 -28.54
C ALA A 8 2.09 39.72 -28.44
N ALA A 9 2.53 40.09 -27.24
CA ALA A 9 3.93 40.36 -26.95
C ALA A 9 4.61 39.04 -26.55
N GLY A 10 5.51 38.56 -27.42
CA GLY A 10 6.42 37.47 -27.09
C GLY A 10 7.47 37.93 -26.08
N LEU A 11 7.64 37.16 -25.00
CA LEU A 11 8.82 37.25 -24.15
C LEU A 11 9.82 36.17 -24.57
N ALA A 12 10.89 36.61 -25.22
CA ALA A 12 12.15 35.91 -25.22
C ALA A 12 12.85 36.24 -23.88
N VAL A 13 13.15 35.23 -23.08
CA VAL A 13 14.04 35.37 -21.92
C VAL A 13 15.27 34.51 -22.20
N ALA A 14 16.35 35.17 -22.61
CA ALA A 14 17.70 34.65 -22.51
C ALA A 14 18.32 35.29 -21.26
N GLY A 15 18.67 34.47 -20.28
CA GLY A 15 19.32 34.88 -19.05
C GLY A 15 19.49 33.67 -18.14
N GLY A 16 20.72 33.16 -18.06
CA GLY A 16 21.07 31.99 -17.25
C GLY A 16 20.66 32.18 -15.79
N ALA A 17 19.67 31.40 -15.37
CA ALA A 17 19.40 31.13 -13.97
C ALA A 17 20.15 29.85 -13.61
N LEU A 18 20.94 29.91 -12.54
CA LEU A 18 21.32 28.72 -11.78
C LEU A 18 20.05 27.90 -11.54
N ALA A 19 20.05 26.64 -11.96
CA ALA A 19 18.93 25.74 -11.76
C ALA A 19 18.59 25.68 -10.27
N THR A 20 17.54 26.37 -9.86
CA THR A 20 16.79 25.99 -8.67
C THR A 20 16.21 24.62 -9.00
N THR A 21 16.81 23.56 -8.44
CA THR A 21 16.25 22.21 -8.43
C THR A 21 14.80 22.33 -8.01
N ALA A 22 13.87 21.89 -8.88
CA ALA A 22 12.46 21.91 -8.54
C ALA A 22 12.25 21.00 -7.32
N MET A 23 11.56 21.52 -6.31
CA MET A 23 11.26 20.80 -5.06
C MET A 23 10.42 19.54 -5.36
N ASP A 24 10.69 18.46 -4.62
CA ASP A 24 9.82 17.28 -4.60
C ASP A 24 8.38 17.72 -4.29
N THR A 25 7.45 17.45 -5.20
CA THR A 25 6.04 17.85 -5.06
C THR A 25 5.18 16.60 -4.89
N PRO A 26 4.41 16.44 -3.79
CA PRO A 26 4.10 17.44 -2.75
C PRO A 26 5.19 17.76 -1.72
N VAL A 27 5.90 16.73 -1.23
CA VAL A 27 7.09 16.84 -0.34
C VAL A 27 8.02 15.65 -0.59
N LYS A 28 9.28 15.69 -0.15
CA LYS A 28 10.17 14.53 -0.20
C LYS A 28 9.60 13.38 0.65
N PRO A 29 9.23 12.21 0.09
CA PRO A 29 8.73 11.09 0.88
C PRO A 29 9.87 10.29 1.50
N PRO A 30 9.61 9.47 2.54
CA PRO A 30 10.63 8.58 3.12
C PRO A 30 11.11 7.50 2.14
N ALA A 31 10.23 7.05 1.25
CA ALA A 31 10.57 6.26 0.06
C ALA A 31 9.55 6.51 -1.05
N VAL A 32 9.97 6.39 -2.32
CA VAL A 32 9.11 6.56 -3.49
C VAL A 32 8.63 5.19 -3.98
N PRO A 33 7.32 4.97 -4.15
CA PRO A 33 6.81 3.73 -4.73
C PRO A 33 7.14 3.68 -6.23
N LEU A 34 7.80 2.61 -6.69
CA LEU A 34 8.10 2.40 -8.11
C LEU A 34 7.15 1.37 -8.72
N ALA A 35 7.12 0.16 -8.16
CA ALA A 35 6.22 -0.91 -8.60
C ALA A 35 5.60 -1.58 -7.37
N VAL A 36 4.46 -1.06 -6.91
CA VAL A 36 3.79 -1.50 -5.68
C VAL A 36 2.36 -1.88 -6.04
N ARG A 37 2.10 -3.19 -6.15
CA ARG A 37 0.87 -3.77 -6.71
C ARG A 37 0.33 -4.95 -5.92
N SER A 38 1.19 -5.68 -5.21
CA SER A 38 0.85 -6.85 -4.39
C SER A 38 1.97 -7.08 -3.36
N PRO A 39 1.81 -8.03 -2.41
CA PRO A 39 2.86 -8.34 -1.43
C PRO A 39 4.21 -8.69 -2.07
N TYR A 40 4.19 -9.27 -3.28
CA TYR A 40 5.39 -9.74 -3.98
C TYR A 40 5.88 -8.79 -5.09
N LEU A 41 5.01 -8.02 -5.74
CA LEU A 41 5.40 -6.89 -6.61
C LEU A 41 5.40 -5.60 -5.79
N ASN A 42 6.50 -5.35 -5.09
CA ASN A 42 6.58 -4.31 -4.06
C ASN A 42 7.97 -3.65 -3.97
N ALA A 43 8.29 -2.81 -4.96
CA ALA A 43 9.61 -2.18 -5.13
C ALA A 43 9.59 -0.67 -4.92
N TRP A 44 10.60 -0.18 -4.20
CA TRP A 44 10.72 1.19 -3.71
C TRP A 44 12.08 1.80 -4.03
N LEU A 45 12.10 3.12 -4.22
CA LEU A 45 13.32 3.92 -4.15
C LEU A 45 13.41 4.49 -2.74
N GLU A 46 14.44 4.08 -1.99
CA GLU A 46 14.69 4.61 -0.65
C GLU A 46 14.99 6.12 -0.73
N GLY A 47 14.44 6.90 0.21
CA GLY A 47 14.61 8.35 0.26
C GLY A 47 15.82 8.77 1.08
N GLY A 48 15.72 8.74 2.41
CA GLY A 48 16.85 8.89 3.35
C GLY A 48 18.00 9.82 2.92
N GLU A 49 19.24 9.34 3.04
CA GLU A 49 20.47 10.03 2.61
C GLU A 49 20.59 10.18 1.08
N THR A 50 19.79 9.44 0.33
CA THR A 50 19.87 9.34 -1.12
C THR A 50 19.08 10.43 -1.83
N ASN A 51 18.25 11.17 -1.08
CA ASN A 51 17.39 12.24 -1.56
C ASN A 51 16.45 11.80 -2.72
N CYS A 52 15.96 10.55 -2.68
CA CYS A 52 15.07 10.03 -3.72
C CYS A 52 15.66 10.17 -5.13
N ILE A 53 16.99 10.08 -5.24
CA ILE A 53 17.70 10.11 -6.53
C ILE A 53 17.70 8.72 -7.12
N LEU A 54 17.08 8.58 -8.29
CA LEU A 54 16.90 7.30 -8.98
C LEU A 54 18.19 6.74 -9.59
N PRO A 55 19.05 7.52 -10.30
CA PRO A 55 20.29 7.00 -10.87
C PRO A 55 21.38 6.80 -9.80
N GLY A 56 22.12 5.69 -9.92
CA GLY A 56 23.16 5.29 -8.98
C GLY A 56 22.65 4.42 -7.84
N GLN A 57 21.37 4.08 -7.81
CA GLN A 57 20.71 3.37 -6.72
C GLN A 57 19.90 2.19 -7.22
N TRP A 58 20.04 1.04 -6.56
CA TRP A 58 19.15 -0.09 -6.81
C TRP A 58 17.84 0.09 -6.06
N PRO A 59 16.68 -0.05 -6.72
CA PRO A 59 15.42 -0.24 -6.03
C PRO A 59 15.50 -1.38 -5.01
N LYS A 60 14.71 -1.25 -3.96
CA LYS A 60 14.64 -2.21 -2.87
C LYS A 60 13.26 -2.83 -2.79
N PHE A 61 13.21 -4.14 -2.57
CA PHE A 61 12.04 -4.74 -1.96
C PHE A 61 11.89 -4.15 -0.55
N TRP A 62 10.69 -4.14 0.00
CA TRP A 62 10.47 -3.49 1.29
C TRP A 62 11.32 -4.12 2.41
N THR A 63 11.76 -5.39 2.32
CA THR A 63 12.73 -6.03 3.25
C THR A 63 14.20 -5.58 3.07
N SER A 64 14.44 -4.57 2.23
CA SER A 64 15.76 -4.06 1.83
C SER A 64 16.59 -5.00 0.93
N GLN A 65 16.01 -6.13 0.48
CA GLN A 65 16.57 -6.92 -0.62
C GLN A 65 16.69 -6.06 -1.89
N THR A 66 17.81 -6.18 -2.57
CA THR A 66 18.05 -5.50 -3.86
C THR A 66 17.10 -6.07 -4.92
N GLN A 67 16.39 -5.17 -5.59
CA GLN A 67 15.62 -5.47 -6.79
C GLN A 67 16.35 -4.84 -7.97
N GLY A 68 17.34 -5.57 -8.51
CA GLY A 68 18.18 -5.08 -9.60
C GLY A 68 17.33 -4.62 -10.77
N TRP A 69 17.37 -3.32 -11.05
CA TRP A 69 16.58 -2.67 -12.09
C TRP A 69 17.41 -1.52 -12.64
N GLN A 70 17.86 -1.68 -13.88
CA GLN A 70 18.77 -0.74 -14.53
C GLN A 70 18.07 -0.07 -15.71
N GLY A 71 18.28 1.23 -15.82
CA GLY A 71 17.82 2.01 -16.96
C GLY A 71 18.98 2.78 -17.58
N LEU A 72 19.14 2.66 -18.89
CA LEU A 72 20.13 3.43 -19.65
C LEU A 72 19.43 4.23 -20.74
N VAL A 73 19.97 5.39 -21.05
CA VAL A 73 19.60 6.19 -22.22
C VAL A 73 20.88 6.55 -22.97
N GLN A 74 20.88 6.35 -24.27
CA GLN A 74 22.00 6.71 -25.12
C GLN A 74 21.65 7.91 -25.99
N VAL A 75 22.50 8.94 -25.93
CA VAL A 75 22.37 10.18 -26.70
C VAL A 75 23.70 10.43 -27.41
N ASP A 76 23.66 10.52 -28.74
CA ASP A 76 24.86 10.71 -29.58
C ASP A 76 25.99 9.70 -29.32
N GLY A 77 25.64 8.43 -29.05
CA GLY A 77 26.62 7.37 -28.80
C GLY A 77 27.18 7.33 -27.38
N LYS A 78 26.75 8.23 -26.48
CA LYS A 78 27.14 8.21 -25.06
C LYS A 78 25.97 7.75 -24.19
N SER A 79 26.24 6.79 -23.30
CA SER A 79 25.23 6.17 -22.43
C SER A 79 25.22 6.83 -21.06
N TYR A 80 24.01 7.05 -20.54
CA TYR A 80 23.75 7.62 -19.22
C TYR A 80 22.78 6.71 -18.45
N ALA A 81 23.04 6.47 -17.17
CA ALA A 81 22.12 5.77 -16.29
C ALA A 81 21.03 6.73 -15.80
N TRP A 82 19.76 6.38 -16.03
CA TRP A 82 18.61 7.13 -15.48
C TRP A 82 17.96 6.42 -14.28
N MET A 83 18.25 5.13 -14.07
CA MET A 83 17.98 4.41 -12.82
C MET A 83 18.99 3.29 -12.61
N GLY A 84 19.11 2.77 -11.39
CA GLY A 84 19.94 1.60 -11.10
C GLY A 84 21.37 1.95 -10.71
N GLY A 85 22.06 0.97 -10.12
CA GLY A 85 23.39 1.12 -9.54
C GLY A 85 24.51 0.44 -10.36
N ALA A 86 24.31 0.16 -11.65
CA ALA A 86 25.34 -0.47 -12.46
C ALA A 86 26.55 0.47 -12.61
N PRO A 87 27.79 -0.01 -12.41
CA PRO A 87 28.98 0.82 -12.55
C PRO A 87 29.28 1.12 -14.03
N GLY A 88 30.07 2.17 -14.28
CA GLY A 88 30.63 2.46 -15.60
C GLY A 88 29.78 3.37 -16.49
N PHE A 89 28.73 3.98 -15.96
CA PHE A 89 27.86 4.91 -16.67
C PHE A 89 27.84 6.28 -15.98
N ASP A 90 27.84 7.35 -16.78
CA ASP A 90 27.52 8.67 -16.26
C ASP A 90 26.04 8.72 -15.85
N HIS A 91 25.67 9.48 -14.84
CA HIS A 91 24.27 9.60 -14.42
C HIS A 91 23.55 10.67 -15.24
N ALA A 92 22.31 10.37 -15.65
CA ALA A 92 21.38 11.39 -16.11
C ALA A 92 21.07 12.34 -14.95
N ASN A 93 20.99 13.65 -15.21
CA ASN A 93 20.78 14.64 -14.16
C ASN A 93 19.29 14.67 -13.79
N GLN A 94 18.91 14.14 -12.63
CA GLN A 94 17.53 14.21 -12.13
C GLN A 94 17.17 15.66 -11.77
N VAL A 95 16.21 16.22 -12.50
CA VAL A 95 15.75 17.62 -12.37
C VAL A 95 14.61 17.74 -11.36
N SER A 96 13.69 16.77 -11.33
CA SER A 96 12.54 16.78 -10.42
C SER A 96 11.97 15.38 -10.19
N LEU A 97 11.31 15.22 -9.04
CA LEU A 97 10.40 14.13 -8.72
C LEU A 97 9.01 14.71 -8.41
N HIS A 98 7.99 14.14 -9.04
CA HIS A 98 6.59 14.37 -8.72
C HIS A 98 5.89 13.03 -8.49
N TYR A 99 5.03 12.93 -7.48
CA TYR A 99 4.23 11.73 -7.27
C TYR A 99 2.79 12.07 -6.93
N THR A 100 1.95 11.07 -7.16
CA THR A 100 0.50 11.05 -6.91
C THR A 100 0.15 9.72 -6.24
N SER A 101 -1.14 9.50 -5.99
CA SER A 101 -1.64 8.25 -5.41
C SER A 101 -1.26 7.02 -6.22
N THR A 102 -1.19 7.12 -7.55
CA THR A 102 -0.98 5.97 -8.45
C THR A 102 0.35 5.97 -9.21
N LYS A 103 1.04 7.11 -9.33
CA LYS A 103 2.29 7.22 -10.09
C LYS A 103 3.40 8.03 -9.42
N SER A 104 4.63 7.73 -9.81
CA SER A 104 5.84 8.49 -9.49
C SER A 104 6.54 8.87 -10.81
N GLU A 105 6.82 10.15 -11.02
CA GLU A 105 7.34 10.71 -12.26
C GLU A 105 8.66 11.45 -12.00
N PHE A 106 9.68 11.09 -12.76
CA PHE A 106 11.01 11.66 -12.68
C PHE A 106 11.34 12.37 -14.00
N VAL A 107 11.85 13.58 -13.92
CA VAL A 107 12.35 14.33 -15.08
C VAL A 107 13.86 14.41 -15.02
N PHE A 108 14.53 14.11 -16.12
CA PHE A 108 15.98 14.18 -16.25
C PHE A 108 16.41 15.07 -17.40
N ASP A 109 17.50 15.80 -17.19
CA ASP A 109 18.29 16.40 -18.26
C ASP A 109 19.45 15.47 -18.61
N VAL A 110 19.55 15.11 -19.89
CA VAL A 110 20.59 14.24 -20.42
C VAL A 110 21.49 15.08 -21.32
N ASP A 111 22.65 15.46 -20.78
CA ASP A 111 23.71 16.21 -21.47
C ASP A 111 23.27 17.58 -22.03
N GLY A 112 22.18 18.18 -21.53
CA GLY A 112 21.59 19.40 -22.09
C GLY A 112 20.93 19.21 -23.46
N LYS A 113 20.81 17.96 -23.94
CA LYS A 113 20.37 17.63 -25.30
C LYS A 113 18.99 16.99 -25.34
N VAL A 114 18.67 16.21 -24.32
CA VAL A 114 17.44 15.42 -24.25
C VAL A 114 16.84 15.57 -22.86
N GLN A 115 15.54 15.83 -22.80
CA GLN A 115 14.75 15.68 -21.60
C GLN A 115 14.15 14.27 -21.59
N LEU A 116 14.42 13.51 -20.55
CA LEU A 116 13.79 12.23 -20.29
C LEU A 116 12.73 12.42 -19.21
N THR A 117 11.52 11.91 -19.42
CA THR A 117 10.49 11.83 -18.36
C THR A 117 10.12 10.38 -18.17
N VAL A 118 10.38 9.84 -16.98
CA VAL A 118 10.11 8.45 -16.64
C VAL A 118 8.98 8.40 -15.62
N THR A 119 7.88 7.76 -15.99
CA THR A 119 6.70 7.60 -15.12
C THR A 119 6.56 6.13 -14.73
N PHE A 120 6.66 5.86 -13.44
CA PHE A 120 6.31 4.59 -12.82
C PHE A 120 4.84 4.63 -12.43
N LEU A 121 4.01 3.79 -13.05
CA LEU A 121 2.57 3.75 -12.82
C LEU A 121 2.17 2.37 -12.26
N SER A 122 1.65 2.37 -11.04
CA SER A 122 1.03 1.19 -10.41
C SER A 122 -0.46 1.48 -10.26
N PRO A 123 -1.29 1.15 -11.27
CA PRO A 123 -2.69 1.52 -11.27
C PRO A 123 -3.44 0.81 -10.14
N VAL A 124 -4.50 1.44 -9.64
CA VAL A 124 -5.40 0.87 -8.63
C VAL A 124 -6.82 0.97 -9.18
N TYR A 125 -7.56 -0.14 -9.16
CA TYR A 125 -8.91 -0.23 -9.70
C TYR A 125 -9.90 -0.74 -8.64
N PRO A 126 -10.44 0.14 -7.80
CA PRO A 126 -11.34 -0.28 -6.72
C PRO A 126 -12.63 -0.93 -7.20
N ASP A 127 -13.06 -0.59 -8.43
CA ASP A 127 -14.32 -1.02 -9.03
C ASP A 127 -14.16 -2.04 -10.17
N ASP A 128 -12.93 -2.48 -10.47
CA ASP A 128 -12.64 -3.44 -11.54
C ASP A 128 -11.67 -4.52 -11.03
N LEU A 129 -12.27 -5.61 -10.53
CA LEU A 129 -11.53 -6.74 -9.99
C LEU A 129 -10.66 -7.45 -11.03
N ALA A 130 -11.05 -7.43 -12.31
CA ALA A 130 -10.26 -8.04 -13.36
C ALA A 130 -8.91 -7.33 -13.45
N ARG A 131 -8.93 -6.03 -13.70
CA ARG A 131 -7.70 -5.21 -13.80
C ARG A 131 -6.93 -5.15 -12.50
N GLN A 132 -7.62 -5.02 -11.36
CA GLN A 132 -6.96 -4.98 -10.06
C GLN A 132 -6.21 -6.27 -9.74
N SER A 133 -6.72 -7.43 -10.17
CA SER A 133 -6.09 -8.74 -9.93
C SER A 133 -4.80 -8.99 -10.73
N GLN A 134 -4.50 -8.17 -11.75
CA GLN A 134 -3.23 -8.26 -12.48
C GLN A 134 -2.09 -7.64 -11.68
N GLN A 135 -1.11 -8.45 -11.29
CA GLN A 135 0.06 -8.00 -10.53
C GLN A 135 1.15 -7.44 -11.47
N PHE A 136 0.82 -6.37 -12.18
CA PHE A 136 1.71 -5.70 -13.12
C PHE A 136 1.76 -4.18 -12.87
N SER A 137 2.87 -3.57 -13.28
CA SER A 137 3.13 -2.13 -13.24
C SER A 137 3.69 -1.66 -14.59
N TYR A 138 3.52 -0.37 -14.89
CA TYR A 138 4.07 0.25 -16.10
C TYR A 138 5.26 1.13 -15.77
N VAL A 139 6.21 1.17 -16.71
CA VAL A 139 7.23 2.21 -16.79
C VAL A 139 7.12 2.86 -18.16
N SER A 140 6.68 4.12 -18.19
CA SER A 140 6.69 4.95 -19.38
C SER A 140 7.96 5.78 -19.43
N VAL A 141 8.60 5.81 -20.60
CA VAL A 141 9.79 6.60 -20.88
C VAL A 141 9.48 7.53 -22.05
N LYS A 142 9.35 8.83 -21.74
CA LYS A 142 9.16 9.90 -22.72
C LYS A 142 10.46 10.61 -23.00
N VAL A 143 10.73 10.85 -24.28
CA VAL A 143 11.94 11.51 -24.75
C VAL A 143 11.55 12.75 -25.55
N ALA A 144 12.15 13.89 -25.22
CA ALA A 144 11.99 15.15 -25.94
C ALA A 144 13.37 15.79 -26.23
N SER A 145 13.51 16.47 -27.37
CA SER A 145 14.74 17.23 -27.69
C SER A 145 14.76 18.54 -26.90
N SER A 146 15.83 18.78 -26.14
CA SER A 146 16.04 20.02 -25.40
C SER A 146 16.66 21.13 -26.26
N ASP A 147 17.31 20.76 -27.37
CA ASP A 147 18.11 21.67 -28.20
C ASP A 147 17.54 21.91 -29.60
N ALA A 148 16.30 21.44 -29.84
CA ALA A 148 15.58 21.55 -31.11
C ALA A 148 16.28 20.88 -32.31
N GLN A 149 17.21 19.95 -32.07
CA GLN A 149 17.85 19.14 -33.11
C GLN A 149 17.12 17.80 -33.28
N LYS A 150 17.14 17.28 -34.51
CA LYS A 150 16.72 15.90 -34.74
C LYS A 150 17.74 14.95 -34.11
N ARG A 151 17.29 14.00 -33.30
CA ARG A 151 18.16 13.09 -32.55
C ARG A 151 17.65 11.66 -32.63
N ASN A 152 18.60 10.73 -32.64
CA ASN A 152 18.35 9.32 -32.40
C ASN A 152 18.76 9.04 -30.95
N VAL A 153 17.82 8.53 -30.18
CA VAL A 153 17.97 8.21 -28.76
C VAL A 153 17.62 6.75 -28.59
N GLN A 154 18.42 6.02 -27.82
CA GLN A 154 18.09 4.64 -27.46
C GLN A 154 17.76 4.57 -25.98
N VAL A 155 16.62 3.97 -25.65
CA VAL A 155 16.21 3.72 -24.27
C VAL A 155 16.35 2.23 -23.98
N TYR A 156 16.89 1.91 -22.82
CA TYR A 156 17.17 0.55 -22.36
C TYR A 156 16.64 0.39 -20.95
N MET A 157 16.07 -0.78 -20.66
CA MET A 157 15.69 -1.19 -19.32
C MET A 157 15.97 -2.69 -19.11
N ASP A 158 16.61 -3.03 -18.00
CA ASP A 158 16.74 -4.42 -17.53
C ASP A 158 16.27 -4.60 -16.09
N VAL A 159 15.86 -5.83 -15.78
CA VAL A 159 15.73 -6.34 -14.41
C VAL A 159 16.64 -7.54 -14.22
N SER A 160 17.15 -7.75 -13.00
CA SER A 160 17.99 -8.90 -12.65
C SER A 160 17.17 -10.11 -12.20
N GLY A 161 17.83 -11.26 -12.06
CA GLY A 161 17.25 -12.46 -11.44
C GLY A 161 16.79 -12.31 -9.99
N GLU A 162 17.17 -11.23 -9.29
CA GLU A 162 16.85 -11.00 -7.87
C GLU A 162 15.35 -10.88 -7.60
N TRP A 163 14.57 -10.49 -8.62
CA TRP A 163 13.11 -10.42 -8.53
C TRP A 163 12.45 -11.79 -8.33
N ALA A 164 13.06 -12.85 -8.88
CA ALA A 164 12.47 -14.19 -8.87
C ALA A 164 12.75 -15.00 -7.61
N SER A 165 13.61 -14.53 -6.69
CA SER A 165 14.02 -15.33 -5.54
C SER A 165 14.45 -14.48 -4.36
N GLY A 166 14.00 -14.84 -3.17
CA GLY A 166 14.54 -14.31 -1.92
C GLY A 166 15.94 -14.82 -1.55
N ASN A 167 16.43 -15.85 -2.24
CA ASN A 167 17.77 -16.41 -2.04
C ASN A 167 18.52 -16.47 -3.38
N ASP A 168 19.61 -15.73 -3.45
CA ASP A 168 20.37 -15.54 -4.67
C ASP A 168 21.18 -16.77 -5.12
N SER A 169 21.25 -17.81 -4.29
CA SER A 169 21.91 -19.08 -4.64
C SER A 169 21.02 -20.02 -5.48
N HIS A 170 19.71 -19.76 -5.57
CA HIS A 170 18.79 -20.57 -6.37
C HIS A 170 18.96 -20.33 -7.86
N VAL A 171 18.90 -21.42 -8.62
CA VAL A 171 18.89 -21.39 -10.09
C VAL A 171 17.58 -20.83 -10.59
N ILE A 172 17.66 -19.89 -11.53
CA ILE A 172 16.51 -19.39 -12.28
C ILE A 172 16.58 -19.87 -13.73
N LYS A 173 15.41 -20.05 -14.32
CA LYS A 173 15.22 -20.34 -15.74
C LYS A 173 14.54 -19.17 -16.43
N TRP A 174 14.68 -19.10 -17.74
CA TRP A 174 14.14 -18.00 -18.53
C TRP A 174 13.83 -18.39 -19.97
N GLU A 175 12.98 -17.58 -20.59
CA GLU A 175 12.67 -17.64 -22.01
C GLU A 175 12.27 -16.26 -22.53
N GLN A 176 12.51 -16.03 -23.82
CA GLN A 176 11.90 -14.93 -24.55
C GLN A 176 10.67 -15.44 -25.31
N GLY A 177 9.64 -14.60 -25.43
CA GLY A 177 8.51 -14.86 -26.31
C GLY A 177 7.82 -13.59 -26.78
N VAL A 178 6.76 -13.80 -27.54
CA VAL A 178 5.85 -12.76 -28.01
C VAL A 178 4.43 -13.17 -27.62
N ALA A 179 3.72 -12.25 -26.99
CA ALA A 179 2.31 -12.38 -26.66
C ALA A 179 1.48 -11.43 -27.54
N GLY A 180 0.16 -11.65 -27.58
CA GLY A 180 -0.75 -10.84 -28.38
C GLY A 180 -1.09 -11.45 -29.74
N GLY A 181 -1.46 -10.57 -30.68
CA GLY A 181 -1.97 -10.94 -32.00
C GLY A 181 -2.55 -9.71 -32.70
N ASN A 182 -3.84 -9.73 -33.04
CA ASN A 182 -4.49 -8.65 -33.81
C ASN A 182 -4.45 -7.26 -33.13
N SER A 183 -4.25 -7.20 -31.81
CA SER A 183 -4.16 -5.98 -31.00
C SER A 183 -2.75 -5.38 -30.88
N GLY A 184 -1.76 -6.00 -31.53
CA GLY A 184 -0.35 -5.61 -31.45
C GLY A 184 0.47 -6.66 -30.71
N ASP A 185 1.66 -6.94 -31.23
CA ASP A 185 2.58 -7.92 -30.66
C ASP A 185 3.33 -7.30 -29.47
N VAL A 186 3.45 -8.06 -28.38
CA VAL A 186 4.16 -7.66 -27.15
C VAL A 186 5.29 -8.64 -26.91
N THR A 187 6.53 -8.17 -27.01
CA THR A 187 7.70 -8.98 -26.67
C THR A 187 7.86 -9.03 -25.16
N TYR A 188 8.07 -10.23 -24.62
CA TYR A 188 8.31 -10.45 -23.21
C TYR A 188 9.56 -11.28 -22.95
N LEU A 189 10.19 -11.02 -21.81
CA LEU A 189 11.26 -11.80 -21.21
C LEU A 189 10.72 -12.39 -19.91
N LYS A 190 10.54 -13.71 -19.90
CA LYS A 190 9.98 -14.45 -18.78
C LYS A 190 11.09 -15.10 -17.97
N PHE A 191 10.99 -15.05 -16.65
CA PHE A 191 11.92 -15.74 -15.78
C PHE A 191 11.27 -16.19 -14.47
N SER A 192 11.80 -17.26 -13.88
CA SER A 192 11.31 -17.82 -12.62
C SER A 192 12.40 -18.65 -11.96
N ARG A 193 12.23 -19.02 -10.69
CA ARG A 193 13.00 -20.14 -10.12
C ARG A 193 12.85 -21.38 -10.98
N GLU A 194 13.93 -22.13 -11.16
CA GLU A 194 13.89 -23.42 -11.84
C GLU A 194 13.10 -24.44 -11.01
N HIS A 195 13.38 -24.45 -9.70
CA HIS A 195 12.62 -25.17 -8.68
C HIS A 195 11.74 -24.18 -7.91
N GLN A 196 10.46 -24.13 -8.31
CA GLN A 196 9.45 -23.32 -7.64
C GLN A 196 8.84 -24.08 -6.46
N GLU A 197 8.54 -23.35 -5.39
CA GLU A 197 7.85 -23.87 -4.20
C GLU A 197 6.56 -23.06 -4.02
N GLU A 198 5.43 -23.63 -4.42
CA GLU A 198 4.13 -22.98 -4.26
C GLU A 198 3.80 -22.76 -2.79
N PHE A 199 3.20 -21.62 -2.49
CA PHE A 199 2.80 -21.21 -1.15
C PHE A 199 3.96 -21.05 -0.16
N ALA A 200 5.17 -20.75 -0.65
CA ALA A 200 6.35 -20.53 0.18
C ALA A 200 7.06 -19.21 -0.16
N GLU A 201 7.64 -18.56 0.84
CA GLU A 201 8.46 -17.36 0.68
C GLU A 201 9.81 -17.51 1.38
N GLN A 202 10.82 -16.81 0.85
CA GLN A 202 12.15 -16.70 1.46
C GLN A 202 12.46 -15.21 1.60
N HIS A 203 12.76 -14.74 2.81
CA HIS A 203 12.89 -13.30 3.09
C HIS A 203 11.69 -12.48 2.56
N GLU A 204 10.50 -13.09 2.65
CA GLU A 204 9.22 -12.52 2.22
C GLU A 204 9.07 -12.25 0.72
N VAL A 205 9.99 -12.78 -0.08
CA VAL A 205 9.87 -12.85 -1.54
C VAL A 205 9.33 -14.23 -1.93
N ALA A 206 8.37 -14.25 -2.86
CA ALA A 206 7.76 -15.49 -3.36
C ALA A 206 8.79 -16.51 -3.86
N SER A 207 8.53 -17.78 -3.58
CA SER A 207 9.33 -18.91 -4.09
C SER A 207 8.75 -19.52 -5.37
N TRP A 208 7.67 -18.96 -5.92
CA TRP A 208 7.01 -19.40 -7.14
C TRP A 208 6.38 -18.22 -7.87
N GLY A 209 6.00 -18.46 -9.13
CA GLY A 209 5.45 -17.48 -10.05
C GLY A 209 6.42 -17.15 -11.19
N ASN A 210 5.84 -16.63 -12.28
CA ASN A 210 6.54 -16.27 -13.49
C ASN A 210 6.63 -14.74 -13.58
N TRP A 211 7.85 -14.21 -13.58
CA TRP A 211 8.12 -12.80 -13.78
C TRP A 211 8.19 -12.47 -15.26
N TYR A 212 7.69 -11.30 -15.62
CA TYR A 212 7.67 -10.79 -16.98
C TYR A 212 8.17 -9.36 -17.03
N LEU A 213 9.20 -9.13 -17.85
CA LEU A 213 9.50 -7.81 -18.38
C LEU A 213 9.04 -7.76 -19.84
N SER A 214 8.21 -6.79 -20.22
CA SER A 214 7.66 -6.73 -21.59
C SER A 214 7.54 -5.33 -22.17
N THR A 215 7.43 -5.26 -23.50
CA THR A 215 7.22 -4.03 -24.28
C THR A 215 6.56 -4.34 -25.62
N SER A 216 6.01 -3.34 -26.31
CA SER A 216 5.57 -3.48 -27.70
C SER A 216 6.68 -3.99 -28.61
N SER A 217 6.36 -4.96 -29.45
CA SER A 217 7.17 -5.34 -30.60
C SER A 217 7.07 -4.25 -31.66
N SER A 218 8.19 -3.59 -31.97
CA SER A 218 8.24 -2.55 -33.00
C SER A 218 9.59 -2.57 -33.73
N ASP A 219 9.64 -1.94 -34.90
CA ASP A 219 10.91 -1.62 -35.56
C ASP A 219 11.80 -0.80 -34.60
N GLY A 220 13.07 -1.17 -34.50
CA GLY A 220 14.01 -0.56 -33.56
C GLY A 220 13.92 -1.08 -32.12
N MET A 221 13.07 -2.08 -31.84
CA MET A 221 13.12 -2.81 -30.58
C MET A 221 14.19 -3.91 -30.64
N SER A 222 14.96 -4.06 -29.57
CA SER A 222 15.88 -5.19 -29.41
C SER A 222 15.84 -5.73 -27.98
N TRP A 223 16.28 -6.97 -27.79
CA TRP A 223 16.24 -7.64 -26.49
C TRP A 223 17.47 -8.51 -26.25
N GLN A 224 17.77 -8.82 -24.99
CA GLN A 224 18.81 -9.80 -24.65
C GLN A 224 18.61 -10.37 -23.25
N ILE A 225 18.89 -11.67 -23.09
CA ILE A 225 18.99 -12.33 -21.78
C ILE A 225 20.41 -12.87 -21.61
N GLY A 226 21.11 -12.47 -20.55
CA GLY A 226 22.49 -12.91 -20.30
C GLY A 226 23.11 -12.27 -19.07
N GLU A 227 24.45 -12.36 -18.95
CA GLU A 227 25.21 -11.69 -17.88
C GLU A 227 25.07 -10.17 -17.91
N ASP A 228 24.81 -9.57 -16.75
CA ASP A 228 24.63 -8.13 -16.56
C ASP A 228 25.71 -7.27 -17.23
N ASN A 229 26.99 -7.54 -16.99
CA ASN A 229 28.10 -6.78 -17.56
C ASN A 229 28.16 -6.92 -19.08
N VAL A 230 27.87 -8.12 -19.61
CA VAL A 230 27.91 -8.40 -21.05
C VAL A 230 26.75 -7.69 -21.76
N VAL A 231 25.53 -7.82 -21.23
CA VAL A 231 24.32 -7.24 -21.82
C VAL A 231 24.36 -5.72 -21.78
N ARG A 232 24.72 -5.13 -20.63
CA ARG A 232 24.82 -3.68 -20.48
C ARG A 232 25.94 -3.10 -21.34
N SER A 233 27.09 -3.78 -21.44
CA SER A 233 28.19 -3.36 -22.34
C SER A 233 27.81 -3.47 -23.82
N GLN A 234 27.07 -4.51 -24.21
CA GLN A 234 26.58 -4.69 -25.57
C GLN A 234 25.74 -3.48 -26.00
N PHE A 235 24.78 -3.06 -25.17
CA PHE A 235 24.01 -1.84 -25.42
C PHE A 235 24.87 -0.59 -25.44
N ALA A 236 25.73 -0.42 -24.43
CA ALA A 236 26.54 0.78 -24.28
C ALA A 236 27.49 1.03 -25.46
N GLN A 237 28.03 -0.03 -26.06
CA GLN A 237 29.00 0.05 -27.16
C GLN A 237 28.33 0.10 -28.54
N ASN A 238 27.17 -0.54 -28.71
CA ASN A 238 26.56 -0.74 -30.03
C ASN A 238 25.19 -0.07 -30.20
N SER A 239 24.66 0.55 -29.15
CA SER A 239 23.31 1.16 -29.11
C SER A 239 22.16 0.15 -29.27
N VAL A 240 22.45 -1.15 -29.37
CA VAL A 240 21.48 -2.20 -29.67
C VAL A 240 21.83 -3.49 -28.93
N LEU A 241 20.80 -4.25 -28.55
CA LEU A 241 20.94 -5.55 -27.91
C LEU A 241 21.13 -6.68 -28.93
N GLY A 242 21.65 -7.81 -28.45
CA GLY A 242 22.04 -8.94 -29.31
C GLY A 242 20.89 -9.72 -29.95
N ASN A 243 19.63 -9.51 -29.54
CA ASN A 243 18.48 -10.33 -29.91
C ASN A 243 18.74 -11.82 -29.66
N SER A 244 19.26 -12.11 -28.48
CA SER A 244 19.76 -13.43 -28.10
C SER A 244 19.50 -13.72 -26.63
N GLN A 245 19.34 -15.00 -26.31
CA GLN A 245 19.36 -15.50 -24.94
C GLN A 245 20.48 -16.52 -24.74
N GLU A 246 21.08 -16.50 -23.56
CA GLU A 246 21.87 -17.63 -23.07
C GLU A 246 20.95 -18.83 -22.78
N THR A 247 21.44 -20.05 -23.00
CA THR A 247 20.66 -21.29 -22.77
C THR A 247 21.03 -22.01 -21.48
N GLN A 248 22.06 -21.55 -20.77
CA GLN A 248 22.51 -22.15 -19.52
C GLN A 248 21.91 -21.39 -18.34
N PHE A 249 20.86 -21.99 -17.75
CA PHE A 249 20.27 -21.53 -16.49
C PHE A 249 21.29 -21.60 -15.36
N ARG A 250 21.26 -20.59 -14.48
CA ARG A 250 22.23 -20.45 -13.38
C ARG A 250 21.61 -19.76 -12.17
N ALA A 251 22.34 -19.78 -11.06
CA ALA A 251 21.97 -19.09 -9.84
C ALA A 251 21.86 -17.58 -10.05
N VAL A 252 20.96 -16.90 -9.33
CA VAL A 252 20.81 -15.43 -9.42
C VAL A 252 22.14 -14.71 -9.19
N ARG A 253 22.94 -15.14 -8.22
CA ARG A 253 24.26 -14.53 -7.92
C ARG A 253 25.38 -14.91 -8.88
N ASP A 254 25.20 -15.93 -9.73
CA ASP A 254 26.21 -16.29 -10.73
C ASP A 254 26.07 -15.34 -11.90
N ARG A 255 26.95 -14.33 -11.97
CA ARG A 255 27.03 -13.36 -13.08
C ARG A 255 25.65 -12.75 -13.41
N TRP A 256 24.89 -12.38 -12.36
CA TRP A 256 23.58 -11.72 -12.38
C TRP A 256 22.87 -11.79 -13.74
N PRO A 257 22.10 -12.85 -14.03
CA PRO A 257 21.31 -12.90 -15.26
C PRO A 257 20.35 -11.70 -15.29
N VAL A 258 20.38 -10.94 -16.38
CA VAL A 258 19.50 -9.79 -16.62
C VAL A 258 18.62 -10.01 -17.84
N PHE A 259 17.45 -9.38 -17.80
CA PHE A 259 16.41 -9.45 -18.82
C PHE A 259 16.26 -8.05 -19.40
N ALA A 260 16.85 -7.79 -20.57
CA ALA A 260 16.97 -6.45 -21.12
C ALA A 260 16.11 -6.23 -22.36
N LEU A 261 15.41 -5.10 -22.40
CA LEU A 261 14.68 -4.58 -23.56
C LEU A 261 15.21 -3.19 -23.92
N SER A 262 15.27 -2.87 -25.22
CA SER A 262 15.62 -1.53 -25.68
C SER A 262 14.78 -1.09 -26.87
N HIS A 263 14.67 0.23 -27.05
CA HIS A 263 14.00 0.85 -28.19
C HIS A 263 14.83 1.99 -28.78
N ASP A 264 14.90 2.00 -30.11
CA ASP A 264 15.33 3.15 -30.89
C ASP A 264 14.20 4.17 -31.02
N ILE A 265 14.52 5.43 -30.73
CA ILE A 265 13.59 6.54 -30.80
C ILE A 265 14.22 7.65 -31.63
N THR A 266 13.57 8.01 -32.74
CA THR A 266 13.90 9.22 -33.50
C THR A 266 12.97 10.34 -33.07
N ILE A 267 13.52 11.44 -32.57
CA ILE A 267 12.76 12.65 -32.19
C ILE A 267 13.18 13.82 -33.08
N GLY A 268 12.20 14.49 -33.68
CA GLY A 268 12.35 15.76 -34.37
C GLY A 268 12.24 16.97 -33.45
N LYS A 269 12.31 18.17 -34.04
CA LYS A 269 12.22 19.44 -33.30
C LYS A 269 10.82 19.59 -32.68
N GLY A 270 10.77 19.65 -31.35
CA GLY A 270 9.52 19.82 -30.59
C GLY A 270 8.65 18.57 -30.55
N GLU A 271 9.15 17.43 -31.05
CA GLU A 271 8.47 16.15 -30.94
C GLU A 271 8.77 15.49 -29.60
N VAL A 272 7.79 14.75 -29.09
CA VAL A 272 7.92 13.88 -27.93
C VAL A 272 7.56 12.47 -28.37
N ALA A 273 8.37 11.49 -27.98
CA ALA A 273 8.10 10.09 -28.22
C ALA A 273 8.06 9.33 -26.89
N GLU A 274 7.15 8.37 -26.78
CA GLU A 274 6.92 7.57 -25.58
C GLU A 274 7.18 6.09 -25.89
N ARG A 275 7.82 5.39 -24.96
CA ARG A 275 7.92 3.93 -24.94
C ARG A 275 7.48 3.42 -23.58
N VAL A 276 6.68 2.37 -23.60
CA VAL A 276 6.12 1.77 -22.40
C VAL A 276 6.71 0.39 -22.23
N PHE A 277 7.18 0.11 -21.02
CA PHE A 277 7.55 -1.21 -20.54
C PHE A 277 6.57 -1.64 -19.45
N THR A 278 6.41 -2.94 -19.25
CA THR A 278 5.69 -3.47 -18.09
C THR A 278 6.52 -4.49 -17.34
N LEU A 279 6.35 -4.51 -16.02
CA LEU A 279 6.96 -5.48 -15.12
C LEU A 279 5.86 -6.08 -14.25
N GLY A 280 5.80 -7.41 -14.21
CA GLY A 280 4.81 -8.08 -13.38
C GLY A 280 5.12 -9.53 -13.04
N LEU A 281 4.31 -10.05 -12.13
CA LEU A 281 4.36 -11.41 -11.60
C LEU A 281 3.03 -12.12 -11.91
N VAL A 282 3.11 -13.33 -12.45
CA VAL A 282 1.93 -14.18 -12.68
C VAL A 282 2.05 -15.45 -11.84
N GLN A 283 1.00 -15.73 -11.07
CA GLN A 283 0.89 -16.92 -10.22
C GLN A 283 -0.51 -17.52 -10.44
N ASP A 284 -0.57 -18.78 -10.90
CA ASP A 284 -1.83 -19.48 -11.14
C ASP A 284 -2.58 -19.72 -9.83
N GLN A 285 -1.88 -20.22 -8.82
CA GLN A 285 -2.38 -20.37 -7.45
C GLN A 285 -1.65 -19.39 -6.54
N VAL A 286 -2.40 -18.64 -5.74
CA VAL A 286 -1.86 -17.51 -4.96
C VAL A 286 -1.95 -17.71 -3.46
N ILE A 287 -2.98 -18.43 -2.98
CA ILE A 287 -3.23 -18.67 -1.56
C ILE A 287 -3.60 -20.13 -1.35
N ASN A 288 -3.16 -20.72 -0.24
CA ASN A 288 -3.65 -22.03 0.20
C ASN A 288 -4.59 -21.83 1.39
N PHE A 289 -5.89 -22.09 1.21
CA PHE A 289 -6.94 -21.67 2.14
C PHE A 289 -7.77 -22.86 2.63
N ALA A 290 -7.97 -22.97 3.94
CA ALA A 290 -8.82 -24.00 4.52
C ALA A 290 -10.33 -23.68 4.39
N GLY A 291 -10.71 -22.43 4.66
CA GLY A 291 -12.10 -21.94 4.67
C GLY A 291 -13.08 -22.89 5.34
N HIS A 292 -14.29 -22.98 4.79
CA HIS A 292 -15.33 -23.90 5.27
C HIS A 292 -14.94 -25.39 5.23
N SER A 293 -13.99 -25.77 4.38
CA SER A 293 -13.62 -27.17 4.19
C SER A 293 -12.73 -27.72 5.29
N GLN A 294 -12.10 -26.83 6.08
CA GLN A 294 -11.05 -27.14 7.06
C GLN A 294 -9.79 -27.80 6.46
N ALA A 295 -9.76 -28.04 5.15
CA ALA A 295 -8.66 -28.63 4.43
C ALA A 295 -8.02 -27.59 3.50
N LEU A 296 -6.70 -27.44 3.60
CA LEU A 296 -5.94 -26.53 2.76
C LEU A 296 -6.16 -26.84 1.28
N THR A 297 -6.78 -25.87 0.59
CA THR A 297 -7.08 -25.94 -0.84
C THR A 297 -6.40 -24.77 -1.57
N PRO A 298 -5.67 -25.03 -2.66
CA PRO A 298 -5.17 -24.00 -3.56
C PRO A 298 -6.30 -23.11 -4.10
N ILE A 299 -6.16 -21.80 -3.92
CA ILE A 299 -7.05 -20.78 -4.47
C ILE A 299 -6.35 -20.09 -5.63
N PRO A 300 -6.98 -20.06 -6.82
CA PRO A 300 -6.39 -19.45 -8.00
C PRO A 300 -6.24 -17.94 -7.84
N GLY A 301 -5.27 -17.36 -8.52
CA GLY A 301 -5.22 -15.91 -8.70
C GLY A 301 -6.44 -15.46 -9.51
N LEU A 302 -7.14 -14.43 -9.03
CA LEU A 302 -8.41 -14.00 -9.62
C LEU A 302 -8.28 -13.63 -11.12
N TRP A 303 -7.10 -13.19 -11.54
CA TRP A 303 -6.76 -12.89 -12.94
C TRP A 303 -7.05 -14.06 -13.89
N SER A 304 -6.85 -15.30 -13.44
CA SER A 304 -6.96 -16.50 -14.27
C SER A 304 -8.40 -16.79 -14.73
N SER A 305 -9.39 -16.11 -14.16
CA SER A 305 -10.77 -16.17 -14.62
C SER A 305 -11.10 -15.22 -15.78
N TYR A 306 -10.24 -14.23 -16.02
CA TYR A 306 -10.45 -13.18 -17.04
C TYR A 306 -9.56 -13.36 -18.27
N TRP A 307 -8.44 -14.05 -18.12
CA TRP A 307 -7.49 -14.34 -19.21
C TRP A 307 -7.18 -15.84 -19.24
N VAL A 308 -7.12 -16.40 -20.45
CA VAL A 308 -6.98 -17.85 -20.67
C VAL A 308 -5.62 -18.36 -20.20
N ASP A 309 -4.56 -17.57 -20.41
CA ASP A 309 -3.21 -17.88 -19.96
C ASP A 309 -2.41 -16.62 -19.60
N GLU A 310 -1.23 -16.84 -19.02
CA GLU A 310 -0.28 -15.79 -18.64
C GLU A 310 0.13 -14.88 -19.81
N ARG A 311 0.18 -15.39 -21.05
CA ARG A 311 0.57 -14.59 -22.22
C ARG A 311 -0.54 -13.64 -22.60
N GLU A 312 -1.79 -14.10 -22.57
CA GLU A 312 -2.94 -13.23 -22.77
C GLU A 312 -3.01 -12.14 -21.70
N ALA A 313 -2.78 -12.48 -20.43
CA ALA A 313 -2.73 -11.48 -19.35
C ALA A 313 -1.62 -10.42 -19.57
N VAL A 314 -0.42 -10.83 -19.97
CA VAL A 314 0.69 -9.92 -20.30
C VAL A 314 0.32 -8.98 -21.45
N ALA A 315 -0.25 -9.52 -22.53
CA ALA A 315 -0.65 -8.71 -23.68
C ALA A 315 -1.82 -7.78 -23.35
N ALA A 316 -2.79 -8.24 -22.56
CA ALA A 316 -3.94 -7.45 -22.14
C ALA A 316 -3.51 -6.28 -21.25
N PHE A 317 -2.65 -6.52 -20.26
CA PHE A 317 -2.13 -5.45 -19.41
C PHE A 317 -1.35 -4.43 -20.25
N TYR A 318 -0.40 -4.87 -21.10
CA TYR A 318 0.36 -3.93 -21.95
C TYR A 318 -0.54 -3.01 -22.78
N ASN A 319 -1.56 -3.58 -23.43
CA ASN A 319 -2.45 -2.85 -24.33
C ASN A 319 -3.50 -1.99 -23.60
N ASP A 320 -3.63 -2.11 -22.28
CA ASP A 320 -4.56 -1.32 -21.45
C ASP A 320 -3.93 0.00 -20.96
N TYR A 321 -2.69 0.32 -21.35
CA TYR A 321 -1.93 1.46 -20.82
C TYR A 321 -2.65 2.81 -20.87
N GLU A 322 -3.28 3.17 -22.00
CA GLU A 322 -3.97 4.47 -22.09
C GLU A 322 -5.19 4.53 -21.16
N TYR A 323 -5.95 3.43 -21.04
CA TYR A 323 -7.03 3.34 -20.06
C TYR A 323 -6.50 3.43 -18.62
N ALA A 324 -5.44 2.68 -18.31
CA ALA A 324 -4.81 2.68 -16.99
C ALA A 324 -4.36 4.09 -16.58
N LYS A 325 -3.76 4.83 -17.52
CA LYS A 325 -3.30 6.21 -17.34
C LYS A 325 -4.46 7.18 -17.12
N GLU A 326 -5.51 7.13 -17.93
CA GLU A 326 -6.70 7.98 -17.78
C GLU A 326 -7.45 7.69 -16.47
N HIS A 327 -7.67 6.41 -16.15
CA HIS A 327 -8.32 5.97 -14.91
C HIS A 327 -7.52 6.43 -13.68
N SER A 328 -6.20 6.21 -13.70
CA SER A 328 -5.32 6.58 -12.60
C SER A 328 -5.30 8.10 -12.38
N GLN A 329 -5.29 8.90 -13.46
CA GLN A 329 -5.38 10.36 -13.35
C GLN A 329 -6.72 10.82 -12.74
N ALA A 330 -7.84 10.16 -13.08
CA ALA A 330 -9.13 10.46 -12.49
C ALA A 330 -9.16 10.12 -10.99
N LEU A 331 -8.60 8.97 -10.60
CA LEU A 331 -8.49 8.56 -9.20
C LEU A 331 -7.57 9.50 -8.40
N ASP A 332 -6.40 9.85 -8.94
CA ASP A 332 -5.48 10.82 -8.33
C ASP A 332 -6.17 12.17 -8.11
N THR A 333 -6.94 12.65 -9.11
CA THR A 333 -7.67 13.91 -9.02
C THR A 333 -8.75 13.86 -7.93
N ARG A 334 -9.48 12.75 -7.83
CA ARG A 334 -10.49 12.53 -6.78
C ARG A 334 -9.85 12.56 -5.40
N ILE A 335 -8.82 11.74 -5.16
CA ILE A 335 -8.15 11.67 -3.85
C ILE A 335 -7.56 13.01 -3.47
N GLN A 336 -6.83 13.67 -4.37
CA GLN A 336 -6.27 15.00 -4.12
C GLN A 336 -7.35 16.02 -3.77
N GLY A 337 -8.43 16.07 -4.55
CA GLY A 337 -9.54 17.01 -4.34
C GLY A 337 -10.26 16.78 -3.02
N ASP A 338 -10.66 15.53 -2.75
CA ASP A 338 -11.40 15.16 -1.55
C ASP A 338 -10.56 15.38 -0.29
N SER A 339 -9.26 15.06 -0.31
CA SER A 339 -8.35 15.33 0.81
C SER A 339 -8.17 16.83 1.08
N VAL A 340 -7.98 17.64 0.04
CA VAL A 340 -7.87 19.11 0.21
C VAL A 340 -9.16 19.68 0.81
N MET A 341 -10.32 19.21 0.36
CA MET A 341 -11.61 19.65 0.92
C MET A 341 -11.78 19.21 2.38
N ALA A 342 -11.33 18.01 2.73
CA ALA A 342 -11.49 17.47 4.08
C ALA A 342 -10.61 18.19 5.11
N ALA A 343 -9.31 18.35 4.82
CA ALA A 343 -8.34 18.91 5.79
C ALA A 343 -7.10 19.58 5.15
N GLY A 344 -7.24 20.09 3.91
CA GLY A 344 -6.21 20.90 3.28
C GLY A 344 -5.05 20.12 2.65
N GLN A 345 -4.03 20.86 2.18
CA GLN A 345 -2.94 20.31 1.39
C GLN A 345 -2.07 19.31 2.15
N ASP A 346 -1.90 19.50 3.46
CA ASP A 346 -1.12 18.59 4.31
C ASP A 346 -1.78 17.21 4.38
N TYR A 347 -3.11 17.15 4.47
CA TYR A 347 -3.84 15.89 4.42
C TYR A 347 -3.75 15.21 3.05
N ALA A 348 -3.77 16.00 1.98
CA ALA A 348 -3.55 15.49 0.63
C ALA A 348 -2.16 14.87 0.46
N THR A 349 -1.11 15.47 1.05
CA THR A 349 0.25 14.90 1.06
C THR A 349 0.30 13.51 1.68
N ILE A 350 -0.38 13.31 2.81
CA ILE A 350 -0.42 12.03 3.54
C ILE A 350 -1.18 10.96 2.73
N THR A 351 -2.41 11.27 2.30
CA THR A 351 -3.26 10.33 1.55
C THR A 351 -2.66 9.95 0.18
N THR A 352 -1.88 10.85 -0.42
CA THR A 352 -1.17 10.60 -1.69
C THR A 352 -0.19 9.43 -1.59
N LEU A 353 0.51 9.22 -0.47
CA LEU A 353 1.45 8.11 -0.34
C LEU A 353 0.79 6.78 0.07
N ALA A 354 -0.37 6.84 0.71
CA ALA A 354 -1.00 5.66 1.32
C ALA A 354 -1.62 4.68 0.31
N LEU A 355 -2.19 5.15 -0.80
CA LEU A 355 -3.01 4.32 -1.70
C LEU A 355 -2.25 3.08 -2.20
N ARG A 356 -1.12 3.29 -2.89
CA ARG A 356 -0.32 2.19 -3.46
C ARG A 356 0.22 1.26 -2.38
N GLN A 357 0.65 1.80 -1.24
CA GLN A 357 1.16 1.00 -0.14
C GLN A 357 0.10 0.07 0.44
N ALA A 358 -1.12 0.59 0.69
CA ALA A 358 -2.22 -0.21 1.22
C ALA A 358 -2.63 -1.34 0.26
N PHE A 359 -2.79 -1.03 -1.03
CA PHE A 359 -3.06 -2.05 -2.05
C PHE A 359 -1.88 -3.00 -2.28
N GLY A 360 -0.65 -2.57 -2.02
CA GLY A 360 0.56 -3.39 -2.05
C GLY A 360 0.58 -4.50 -0.98
N GLY A 361 -0.32 -4.45 0.02
CA GLY A 361 -0.51 -5.53 0.98
C GLY A 361 -1.56 -6.57 0.58
N LEU A 362 -2.18 -6.46 -0.61
CA LEU A 362 -3.35 -7.26 -0.99
C LEU A 362 -3.06 -8.29 -2.08
N GLN A 363 -3.61 -9.49 -1.90
CA GLN A 363 -3.62 -10.57 -2.87
C GLN A 363 -5.05 -10.91 -3.29
N PHE A 364 -5.39 -10.63 -4.55
CA PHE A 364 -6.70 -10.95 -5.13
C PHE A 364 -6.71 -12.41 -5.61
N ALA A 365 -7.72 -13.17 -5.18
CA ALA A 365 -7.82 -14.61 -5.37
C ALA A 365 -9.27 -15.05 -5.66
N GLY A 366 -9.44 -16.31 -6.06
CA GLY A 366 -10.74 -16.92 -6.30
C GLY A 366 -11.24 -16.73 -7.72
N THR A 367 -12.56 -16.54 -7.87
CA THR A 367 -13.26 -16.42 -9.15
C THR A 367 -14.21 -15.22 -9.15
N PRO A 368 -14.73 -14.75 -10.29
CA PRO A 368 -15.70 -13.66 -10.32
C PRO A 368 -16.96 -13.93 -9.49
N ASP A 369 -17.38 -15.20 -9.39
CA ASP A 369 -18.53 -15.62 -8.59
C ASP A 369 -18.21 -15.72 -7.09
N LYS A 370 -16.93 -15.91 -6.75
CA LYS A 370 -16.44 -16.01 -5.37
C LYS A 370 -15.05 -15.37 -5.24
N PRO A 371 -14.98 -14.03 -5.29
CA PRO A 371 -13.71 -13.32 -5.20
C PRO A 371 -13.28 -13.21 -3.72
N TYR A 372 -11.99 -13.29 -3.49
CA TYR A 372 -11.39 -13.03 -2.19
C TYR A 372 -10.30 -11.98 -2.31
N ILE A 373 -10.09 -11.24 -1.22
CA ILE A 373 -8.91 -10.42 -1.01
C ILE A 373 -8.25 -10.93 0.26
N PHE A 374 -6.99 -11.36 0.15
CA PHE A 374 -6.17 -11.73 1.29
C PHE A 374 -5.18 -10.60 1.58
N LEU A 375 -5.16 -10.12 2.81
CA LEU A 375 -4.19 -9.14 3.29
C LEU A 375 -2.97 -9.86 3.89
N LYS A 376 -1.77 -9.40 3.53
CA LYS A 376 -0.52 -9.77 4.21
C LYS A 376 -0.16 -8.70 5.23
N GLU A 377 0.13 -9.12 6.46
CA GLU A 377 0.77 -8.28 7.45
C GLU A 377 2.27 -8.12 7.16
N ILE A 378 2.59 -7.14 6.32
CA ILE A 378 3.96 -6.85 5.89
C ILE A 378 4.81 -6.33 7.08
N SER A 379 6.07 -6.72 7.19
CA SER A 379 7.08 -6.20 8.14
C SER A 379 6.84 -6.44 9.64
N SER A 380 5.97 -7.40 9.96
CA SER A 380 5.77 -7.93 11.32
C SER A 380 6.19 -9.40 11.35
N ASN A 381 5.24 -10.33 11.36
CA ASN A 381 5.42 -11.78 11.40
C ASN A 381 4.89 -12.50 10.14
N SER A 382 4.55 -11.76 9.07
CA SER A 382 3.94 -12.28 7.83
C SER A 382 2.56 -12.89 7.99
N ASP A 383 1.80 -12.55 9.03
CA ASP A 383 0.48 -13.12 9.22
C ASP A 383 -0.47 -12.79 8.05
N ILE A 384 -1.41 -13.70 7.79
CA ILE A 384 -2.40 -13.56 6.73
C ILE A 384 -3.76 -13.31 7.33
N GLN A 385 -4.44 -12.29 6.81
CA GLN A 385 -5.78 -11.89 7.25
C GLN A 385 -5.84 -11.45 8.73
N THR A 386 -4.78 -10.82 9.23
CA THR A 386 -4.75 -10.24 10.57
C THR A 386 -5.85 -9.18 10.74
N VAL A 387 -6.77 -9.39 11.69
CA VAL A 387 -8.01 -8.63 11.84
C VAL A 387 -7.73 -7.19 12.29
N ASP A 388 -6.85 -7.00 13.27
CA ASP A 388 -6.43 -5.68 13.76
C ASP A 388 -5.46 -4.95 12.81
N VAL A 389 -5.02 -5.58 11.73
CA VAL A 389 -4.35 -4.92 10.59
C VAL A 389 -5.36 -4.52 9.51
N ILE A 390 -6.40 -5.33 9.29
CA ILE A 390 -7.52 -4.99 8.40
C ILE A 390 -8.28 -3.78 8.95
N PHE A 391 -8.50 -3.72 10.27
CA PHE A 391 -9.24 -2.62 10.92
C PHE A 391 -8.69 -1.21 10.63
N PRO A 392 -7.39 -0.91 10.84
CA PRO A 392 -6.81 0.37 10.47
C PRO A 392 -6.73 0.57 8.95
N ALA A 393 -6.59 -0.49 8.14
CA ALA A 393 -6.60 -0.37 6.69
C ALA A 393 -8.01 -0.08 6.12
N TYR A 394 -9.06 -0.45 6.85
CA TYR A 394 -10.46 -0.45 6.44
C TYR A 394 -10.99 0.88 5.85
N PRO A 395 -10.66 2.07 6.40
CA PRO A 395 -11.21 3.34 5.89
C PRO A 395 -10.94 3.58 4.41
N LEU A 396 -9.78 3.17 3.90
CA LEU A 396 -9.45 3.29 2.48
C LEU A 396 -10.45 2.52 1.61
N PHE A 397 -10.70 1.25 1.95
CA PHE A 397 -11.64 0.42 1.20
C PHE A 397 -13.06 0.94 1.30
N HIS A 398 -13.46 1.38 2.50
CA HIS A 398 -14.77 1.96 2.75
C HIS A 398 -15.03 3.27 1.96
N TYR A 399 -13.98 4.09 1.77
CA TYR A 399 -14.02 5.31 0.97
C TYR A 399 -14.05 5.03 -0.55
N LEU A 400 -13.20 4.10 -1.01
CA LEU A 400 -13.07 3.80 -2.43
C LEU A 400 -14.26 2.98 -2.95
N ASN A 401 -14.47 1.79 -2.37
CA ASN A 401 -15.55 0.87 -2.66
C ASN A 401 -15.71 -0.14 -1.52
N ALA A 402 -16.75 0.04 -0.70
CA ALA A 402 -16.99 -0.81 0.46
C ALA A 402 -17.26 -2.29 0.12
N THR A 403 -17.57 -2.63 -1.13
CA THR A 403 -17.65 -4.05 -1.55
C THR A 403 -16.32 -4.79 -1.36
N LEU A 404 -15.19 -4.09 -1.46
CA LEU A 404 -13.86 -4.68 -1.18
C LEU A 404 -13.73 -5.14 0.28
N SER A 405 -14.39 -4.44 1.21
CA SER A 405 -14.40 -4.82 2.62
C SER A 405 -15.02 -6.20 2.84
N ARG A 406 -16.08 -6.54 2.12
CA ARG A 406 -16.66 -7.89 2.17
C ARG A 406 -15.65 -8.94 1.72
N TYR A 407 -14.98 -8.72 0.58
CA TYR A 407 -13.99 -9.70 0.07
C TYR A 407 -12.78 -9.87 0.99
N LEU A 408 -12.46 -8.85 1.80
CA LEU A 408 -11.48 -8.92 2.89
C LEU A 408 -12.01 -9.65 4.13
N LEU A 409 -13.30 -9.57 4.45
CA LEU A 409 -13.88 -10.22 5.64
C LEU A 409 -14.29 -11.67 5.38
N ASP A 410 -14.66 -12.01 4.15
CA ASP A 410 -15.14 -13.34 3.79
C ASP A 410 -14.17 -14.45 4.21
N PRO A 411 -12.85 -14.40 3.97
CA PRO A 411 -11.95 -15.47 4.41
C PRO A 411 -11.97 -15.75 5.92
N LEU A 412 -12.17 -14.70 6.74
CA LEU A 412 -12.24 -14.80 8.19
C LEU A 412 -13.56 -15.46 8.63
N PHE A 413 -14.69 -15.02 8.07
CA PHE A 413 -15.99 -15.65 8.35
C PHE A 413 -15.99 -17.10 7.92
N GLU A 414 -15.56 -17.41 6.69
CA GLU A 414 -15.57 -18.78 6.18
C GLU A 414 -14.73 -19.75 7.01
N ASN A 415 -13.59 -19.31 7.55
CA ASN A 415 -12.78 -20.13 8.44
C ASN A 415 -13.48 -20.32 9.80
N GLN A 416 -13.90 -19.24 10.45
CA GLN A 416 -14.48 -19.28 11.79
C GLN A 416 -15.88 -19.92 11.85
N GLU A 417 -16.64 -19.86 10.75
CA GLU A 417 -17.95 -20.50 10.60
C GLU A 417 -17.84 -21.98 10.20
N SER A 418 -16.66 -22.44 9.80
CA SER A 418 -16.39 -23.87 9.60
C SER A 418 -16.53 -24.69 10.89
N GLY A 419 -16.46 -24.02 12.05
CA GLY A 419 -16.47 -24.64 13.37
C GLY A 419 -15.14 -25.26 13.81
N ALA A 420 -14.05 -25.02 13.05
CA ALA A 420 -12.72 -25.52 13.40
C ALA A 420 -12.10 -24.79 14.60
N TYR A 421 -12.33 -23.49 14.73
CA TYR A 421 -11.79 -22.68 15.82
C TYR A 421 -12.57 -22.91 17.12
N PRO A 422 -11.91 -23.35 18.22
CA PRO A 422 -12.60 -23.78 19.44
C PRO A 422 -12.94 -22.62 20.39
N ASN A 423 -12.34 -21.45 20.24
CA ASN A 423 -12.55 -20.34 21.16
C ASN A 423 -13.86 -19.59 20.84
N LYS A 424 -14.36 -18.84 21.84
CA LYS A 424 -15.63 -18.09 21.72
C LYS A 424 -15.46 -16.71 21.12
N TRP A 425 -14.24 -16.20 21.05
CA TRP A 425 -13.89 -14.91 20.46
C TRP A 425 -13.50 -15.05 18.99
N ALA A 426 -13.18 -13.93 18.33
CA ALA A 426 -12.71 -13.92 16.95
C ALA A 426 -11.23 -14.30 16.86
N GLU A 427 -10.86 -15.08 15.83
CA GLU A 427 -9.45 -15.35 15.48
C GLU A 427 -8.70 -14.04 15.18
N HIS A 428 -7.45 -13.95 15.63
CA HIS A 428 -6.52 -12.87 15.29
C HIS A 428 -6.18 -12.81 13.80
N ASP A 429 -5.80 -13.95 13.22
CA ASP A 429 -5.36 -14.11 11.85
C ASP A 429 -5.70 -15.53 11.34
N LEU A 430 -5.29 -15.89 10.13
CA LEU A 430 -5.53 -17.22 9.54
C LEU A 430 -4.24 -18.04 9.34
N GLY A 431 -3.11 -17.64 9.90
CA GLY A 431 -1.80 -18.27 9.79
C GLY A 431 -0.77 -17.32 9.18
N THR A 432 0.20 -17.88 8.45
CA THR A 432 1.28 -17.10 7.83
C THR A 432 1.09 -17.04 6.31
N PHE A 433 1.16 -15.85 5.74
CA PHE A 433 1.04 -15.63 4.30
C PHE A 433 2.06 -16.48 3.54
N PRO A 434 1.67 -17.20 2.47
CA PRO A 434 0.37 -17.21 1.77
C PRO A 434 -0.59 -18.36 2.17
N VAL A 435 -0.43 -18.94 3.37
CA VAL A 435 -1.18 -20.11 3.84
C VAL A 435 -2.19 -19.72 4.93
N ALA A 436 -3.47 -19.65 4.57
CA ALA A 436 -4.58 -19.35 5.46
C ALA A 436 -5.23 -20.64 5.98
N LYS A 437 -4.62 -21.25 7.00
CA LYS A 437 -5.10 -22.49 7.65
C LYS A 437 -6.14 -22.26 8.76
N GLY A 438 -6.11 -21.12 9.45
CA GLY A 438 -6.79 -20.90 10.74
C GLY A 438 -6.16 -21.71 11.88
N TYR A 439 -6.79 -21.66 13.06
CA TYR A 439 -6.26 -22.24 14.30
C TYR A 439 -7.18 -23.30 14.92
N PRO A 440 -7.25 -24.54 14.37
CA PRO A 440 -8.15 -25.58 14.88
C PRO A 440 -7.83 -26.08 16.31
N ASP A 441 -6.64 -25.77 16.83
CA ASP A 441 -6.25 -26.00 18.22
C ASP A 441 -6.53 -24.81 19.15
N GLY A 442 -6.99 -23.68 18.59
CA GLY A 442 -7.28 -22.43 19.29
C GLY A 442 -6.05 -21.67 19.76
N LEU A 443 -4.89 -21.91 19.16
CA LEU A 443 -3.60 -21.32 19.54
C LEU A 443 -3.15 -20.20 18.57
N ASP A 444 -4.05 -19.26 18.31
CA ASP A 444 -3.73 -17.96 17.70
C ASP A 444 -3.14 -16.97 18.73
N GLU A 445 -2.72 -15.80 18.27
CA GLU A 445 -2.31 -14.71 19.15
C GLU A 445 -3.53 -14.15 19.90
N PRO A 446 -3.57 -14.19 21.25
CA PRO A 446 -4.80 -13.91 21.98
C PRO A 446 -5.08 -12.40 22.08
N MET A 447 -5.89 -11.88 21.16
CA MET A 447 -6.44 -10.51 21.18
C MET A 447 -7.98 -10.49 21.22
N PRO A 448 -8.64 -11.23 22.13
CA PRO A 448 -10.03 -11.64 21.96
C PRO A 448 -11.03 -10.46 21.97
N LEU A 449 -10.83 -9.45 22.82
CA LEU A 449 -11.71 -8.26 22.86
C LEU A 449 -11.51 -7.40 21.61
N GLU A 450 -10.25 -7.16 21.25
CA GLU A 450 -9.83 -6.37 20.08
C GLU A 450 -10.51 -6.91 18.81
N GLU A 451 -10.39 -8.20 18.54
CA GLU A 451 -10.89 -8.78 17.29
C GLU A 451 -12.40 -8.95 17.24
N CYS A 452 -13.03 -9.28 18.37
CA CYS A 452 -14.50 -9.27 18.44
C CYS A 452 -15.05 -7.88 18.12
N GLY A 453 -14.44 -6.84 18.70
CA GLY A 453 -14.82 -5.45 18.42
C GLY A 453 -14.61 -5.08 16.96
N ASN A 454 -13.42 -5.34 16.42
CA ASN A 454 -13.04 -5.08 15.04
C ASN A 454 -14.03 -5.72 14.05
N MET A 455 -14.27 -7.03 14.17
CA MET A 455 -15.14 -7.76 13.26
C MET A 455 -16.59 -7.25 13.26
N ILE A 456 -17.16 -6.99 14.45
CA ILE A 456 -18.53 -6.46 14.56
C ILE A 456 -18.63 -5.07 13.93
N ILE A 457 -17.67 -4.18 14.23
CA ILE A 457 -17.63 -2.81 13.71
C ILE A 457 -17.50 -2.82 12.18
N MET A 458 -16.52 -3.54 11.63
CA MET A 458 -16.28 -3.59 10.18
C MET A 458 -17.45 -4.20 9.41
N THR A 459 -18.12 -5.20 9.98
CA THR A 459 -19.26 -5.87 9.37
C THR A 459 -20.49 -4.96 9.31
N LEU A 460 -20.78 -4.22 10.40
CA LEU A 460 -21.85 -3.23 10.38
C LEU A 460 -21.55 -2.08 9.42
N ALA A 461 -20.32 -1.55 9.43
CA ALA A 461 -19.92 -0.46 8.55
C ALA A 461 -20.14 -0.84 7.08
N TYR A 462 -19.72 -2.05 6.68
CA TYR A 462 -19.94 -2.58 5.34
C TYR A 462 -21.43 -2.60 4.97
N ALA A 463 -22.25 -3.18 5.83
CA ALA A 463 -23.68 -3.35 5.56
C ALA A 463 -24.43 -2.00 5.50
N GLN A 464 -24.10 -1.04 6.37
CA GLN A 464 -24.68 0.30 6.33
C GLN A 464 -24.35 1.03 5.03
N ARG A 465 -23.11 0.90 4.56
CA ARG A 465 -22.61 1.58 3.35
C ARG A 465 -23.16 1.01 2.06
N THR A 466 -23.33 -0.30 2.00
CA THR A 466 -23.78 -1.01 0.79
C THR A 466 -25.27 -1.30 0.78
N GLY A 467 -25.93 -1.23 1.94
CA GLY A 467 -27.30 -1.70 2.13
C GLY A 467 -27.42 -3.23 2.19
N ASP A 468 -26.32 -3.98 2.28
CA ASP A 468 -26.33 -5.46 2.32
C ASP A 468 -26.67 -5.99 3.72
N ILE A 469 -27.96 -5.87 4.08
CA ILE A 469 -28.51 -6.46 5.32
C ILE A 469 -28.52 -8.00 5.24
N GLY A 470 -28.42 -8.58 4.05
CA GLY A 470 -28.30 -10.03 3.86
C GLY A 470 -27.03 -10.55 4.49
N TYR A 471 -25.90 -9.88 4.24
CA TYR A 471 -24.61 -10.21 4.83
C TYR A 471 -24.64 -10.24 6.37
N LEU A 472 -25.31 -9.27 7.00
CA LEU A 472 -25.51 -9.27 8.46
C LEU A 472 -26.29 -10.49 8.95
N LYS A 473 -27.29 -10.95 8.19
CA LYS A 473 -28.12 -12.11 8.55
C LYS A 473 -27.35 -13.41 8.41
N ASP A 474 -26.57 -13.52 7.33
CA ASP A 474 -25.77 -14.71 7.04
C ASP A 474 -24.74 -14.96 8.16
N HIS A 475 -24.10 -13.90 8.66
CA HIS A 475 -23.07 -13.98 9.71
C HIS A 475 -23.59 -13.71 11.14
N TYR A 476 -24.90 -13.49 11.32
CA TYR A 476 -25.48 -13.11 12.62
C TYR A 476 -25.10 -14.06 13.78
N PRO A 477 -25.13 -15.40 13.63
CA PRO A 477 -24.80 -16.30 14.73
C PRO A 477 -23.37 -16.11 15.25
N LYS A 478 -22.43 -15.81 14.36
CA LYS A 478 -21.02 -15.59 14.72
C LYS A 478 -20.83 -14.23 15.38
N LEU A 479 -21.46 -13.19 14.83
CA LEU A 479 -21.48 -11.84 15.42
C LEU A 479 -22.11 -11.84 16.82
N GLU A 480 -23.20 -12.59 17.01
CA GLU A 480 -23.86 -12.77 18.32
C GLU A 480 -22.90 -13.44 19.33
N GLN A 481 -22.20 -14.51 18.94
CA GLN A 481 -21.22 -15.18 19.80
C GLN A 481 -20.10 -14.22 20.26
N TRP A 482 -19.57 -13.39 19.35
CA TRP A 482 -18.55 -12.41 19.70
C TRP A 482 -19.09 -11.31 20.60
N ALA A 483 -20.32 -10.87 20.40
CA ALA A 483 -20.97 -9.90 21.30
C ALA A 483 -21.21 -10.48 22.70
N GLU A 484 -21.54 -11.77 22.82
CA GLU A 484 -21.60 -12.46 24.12
C GLU A 484 -20.26 -12.40 24.86
N PHE A 485 -19.15 -12.65 24.16
CA PHE A 485 -17.81 -12.49 24.74
C PHE A 485 -17.54 -11.04 25.18
N LEU A 486 -17.90 -10.05 24.36
CA LEU A 486 -17.74 -8.63 24.71
C LEU A 486 -18.54 -8.24 25.96
N VAL A 487 -19.70 -8.85 26.23
CA VAL A 487 -20.42 -8.61 27.50
C VAL A 487 -19.59 -9.02 28.72
N GLU A 488 -18.83 -10.11 28.61
CA GLU A 488 -18.01 -10.65 29.70
C GLU A 488 -16.76 -9.80 29.97
N ASP A 489 -16.13 -9.25 28.92
CA ASP A 489 -14.76 -8.70 29.02
C ASP A 489 -14.65 -7.18 28.77
N SER A 490 -15.56 -6.56 28.00
CA SER A 490 -15.36 -5.18 27.53
C SER A 490 -15.35 -4.10 28.61
N LEU A 491 -16.11 -4.27 29.70
CA LEU A 491 -16.18 -3.24 30.74
C LEU A 491 -14.87 -3.11 31.51
N VAL A 492 -14.24 -4.25 31.82
CA VAL A 492 -13.00 -4.34 32.60
C VAL A 492 -12.07 -5.34 31.89
N PRO A 493 -11.37 -4.91 30.83
CA PRO A 493 -10.55 -5.82 30.02
C PRO A 493 -9.52 -6.57 30.86
N ALA A 494 -9.42 -7.88 30.65
CA ALA A 494 -8.38 -8.71 31.25
C ALA A 494 -6.97 -8.24 30.83
N ASN A 495 -5.93 -8.80 31.46
CA ASN A 495 -4.56 -8.60 31.00
C ASN A 495 -4.32 -9.34 29.68
N GLN A 496 -4.59 -8.66 28.56
CA GLN A 496 -4.52 -9.20 27.21
C GLN A 496 -3.72 -8.26 26.29
N LEU A 497 -3.43 -8.76 25.09
CA LEU A 497 -2.92 -7.93 24.00
C LEU A 497 -4.07 -7.14 23.36
N SER A 498 -3.71 -5.98 22.85
CA SER A 498 -4.50 -5.21 21.88
C SER A 498 -3.64 -5.09 20.62
N THR A 499 -4.17 -4.47 19.56
CA THR A 499 -3.40 -4.12 18.35
C THR A 499 -2.08 -3.36 18.63
N ASP A 500 -1.97 -2.70 19.78
CA ASP A 500 -0.72 -2.10 20.27
C ASP A 500 0.18 -3.11 21.00
N ASP A 501 0.27 -4.33 20.48
CA ASP A 501 0.96 -5.50 21.04
C ASP A 501 2.47 -5.27 21.22
N PHE A 502 3.06 -4.49 20.33
CA PHE A 502 4.44 -4.03 20.37
C PHE A 502 4.76 -3.21 21.63
N ALA A 503 3.75 -2.68 22.33
CA ALA A 503 3.87 -2.02 23.63
C ALA A 503 3.50 -2.92 24.83
N GLY A 504 3.20 -4.20 24.58
CA GLY A 504 2.92 -5.24 25.57
C GLY A 504 1.48 -5.29 26.08
N THR A 505 1.16 -6.35 26.82
CA THR A 505 -0.17 -6.58 27.43
C THR A 505 -0.51 -5.55 28.50
N LEU A 506 -1.80 -5.21 28.63
CA LEU A 506 -2.25 -4.29 29.67
C LEU A 506 -3.67 -4.63 30.15
N ALA A 507 -3.85 -4.80 31.46
CA ALA A 507 -5.17 -4.92 32.07
C ALA A 507 -5.87 -3.55 32.16
N ASN A 508 -7.20 -3.56 32.16
CA ASN A 508 -8.04 -2.37 32.33
C ASN A 508 -7.74 -1.25 31.30
N GLN A 509 -7.31 -1.61 30.09
CA GLN A 509 -6.93 -0.64 29.07
C GLN A 509 -8.15 0.15 28.59
N THR A 510 -8.12 1.47 28.78
CA THR A 510 -9.26 2.37 28.58
C THR A 510 -9.74 2.38 27.13
N ASN A 511 -8.79 2.43 26.18
CA ASN A 511 -9.09 2.50 24.76
C ASN A 511 -9.59 1.15 24.19
N LEU A 512 -9.14 0.03 24.77
CA LEU A 512 -9.64 -1.30 24.41
C LEU A 512 -11.06 -1.50 24.93
N ALA A 513 -11.34 -1.09 26.16
CA ALA A 513 -12.67 -1.16 26.75
C ALA A 513 -13.72 -0.41 25.90
N ILE A 514 -13.43 0.83 25.47
CA ILE A 514 -14.39 1.61 24.68
C ILE A 514 -14.65 0.97 23.30
N LYS A 515 -13.68 0.26 22.69
CA LYS A 515 -13.90 -0.53 21.48
C LYS A 515 -14.96 -1.60 21.70
N GLY A 516 -14.83 -2.41 22.74
CA GLY A 516 -15.80 -3.44 23.07
C GLY A 516 -17.19 -2.88 23.37
N ILE A 517 -17.27 -1.75 24.08
CA ILE A 517 -18.54 -1.07 24.38
C ILE A 517 -19.21 -0.54 23.09
N ILE A 518 -18.44 0.05 22.17
CA ILE A 518 -18.94 0.45 20.85
C ILE A 518 -19.34 -0.79 20.03
N GLY A 519 -18.59 -1.90 20.11
CA GLY A 519 -18.93 -3.18 19.48
C GLY A 519 -20.29 -3.73 19.96
N LEU A 520 -20.57 -3.65 21.26
CA LEU A 520 -21.90 -4.01 21.81
C LEU A 520 -23.00 -3.11 21.26
N LYS A 521 -22.74 -1.80 21.16
CA LYS A 521 -23.69 -0.86 20.55
C LYS A 521 -23.95 -1.18 19.08
N ALA A 522 -22.89 -1.49 18.33
CA ALA A 522 -22.95 -1.90 16.94
C ALA A 522 -23.76 -3.19 16.77
N MET A 523 -23.55 -4.20 17.63
CA MET A 523 -24.36 -5.43 17.62
C MET A 523 -25.85 -5.16 17.88
N GLY A 524 -26.16 -4.19 18.76
CA GLY A 524 -27.55 -3.73 18.96
C GLY A 524 -28.18 -3.16 17.69
N GLU A 525 -27.40 -2.46 16.86
CA GLU A 525 -27.85 -1.97 15.56
C GLU A 525 -27.98 -3.10 14.52
N ILE A 526 -27.03 -4.03 14.48
CA ILE A 526 -27.11 -5.25 13.66
C ILE A 526 -28.42 -6.00 13.96
N ALA A 527 -28.73 -6.23 15.24
CA ALA A 527 -29.97 -6.90 15.65
C ALA A 527 -31.23 -6.20 15.12
N LYS A 528 -31.29 -4.86 15.17
CA LYS A 528 -32.43 -4.12 14.62
C LYS A 528 -32.52 -4.26 13.10
N LEU A 529 -31.40 -4.10 12.41
CA LEU A 529 -31.33 -4.19 10.94
C LEU A 529 -31.73 -5.59 10.45
N THR A 530 -31.35 -6.64 11.16
CA THR A 530 -31.71 -8.02 10.81
C THR A 530 -33.12 -8.43 11.26
N GLY A 531 -33.81 -7.59 12.05
CA GLY A 531 -35.16 -7.83 12.57
C GLY A 531 -35.21 -8.68 13.84
N GLY A 532 -34.07 -8.85 14.52
CA GLY A 532 -33.94 -9.51 15.83
C GLY A 532 -34.22 -8.59 17.03
N GLU A 533 -34.14 -9.16 18.22
CA GLU A 533 -34.25 -8.42 19.48
C GLU A 533 -32.91 -7.75 19.84
N ASP A 534 -32.92 -6.45 20.11
CA ASP A 534 -31.76 -5.72 20.63
C ASP A 534 -31.53 -6.03 22.11
N LYS A 535 -30.61 -6.96 22.38
CA LYS A 535 -30.16 -7.34 23.74
C LYS A 535 -28.93 -6.55 24.22
N TRP A 536 -28.31 -5.77 23.34
CA TRP A 536 -26.93 -5.28 23.51
C TRP A 536 -26.86 -3.80 23.85
N SER A 537 -27.73 -2.97 23.25
CA SER A 537 -27.67 -1.50 23.41
C SER A 537 -27.78 -1.05 24.87
N LYS A 538 -28.60 -1.73 25.69
CA LYS A 538 -28.75 -1.38 27.11
C LYS A 538 -27.44 -1.64 27.87
N THR A 539 -26.82 -2.80 27.66
CA THR A 539 -25.53 -3.14 28.29
C THR A 539 -24.45 -2.17 27.85
N ALA A 540 -24.38 -1.84 26.56
CA ALA A 540 -23.44 -0.83 26.04
C ALA A 540 -23.63 0.51 26.76
N TYR A 541 -24.87 0.99 26.89
CA TYR A 541 -25.18 2.25 27.60
C TYR A 541 -24.75 2.21 29.08
N ASP A 542 -25.11 1.14 29.80
CA ASP A 542 -24.74 0.99 31.21
C ASP A 542 -23.20 0.94 31.36
N TYR A 543 -22.52 0.24 30.47
CA TYR A 543 -21.06 0.15 30.45
C TYR A 543 -20.40 1.49 30.14
N LEU A 544 -20.93 2.28 29.20
CA LEU A 544 -20.41 3.61 28.90
C LEU A 544 -20.46 4.54 30.13
N GLN A 545 -21.55 4.50 30.91
CA GLN A 545 -21.65 5.32 32.13
C GLN A 545 -20.60 4.93 33.18
N ILE A 546 -20.36 3.62 33.33
CA ILE A 546 -19.32 3.12 34.24
C ILE A 546 -17.93 3.45 33.70
N TRP A 547 -17.70 3.25 32.40
CA TRP A 547 -16.46 3.55 31.71
C TRP A 547 -16.05 5.01 31.94
N LYS A 548 -16.97 5.98 31.80
CA LYS A 548 -16.68 7.39 32.11
C LYS A 548 -16.12 7.60 33.51
N THR A 549 -16.62 6.85 34.49
CA THR A 549 -16.16 6.94 35.88
C THR A 549 -14.77 6.34 36.07
N TYR A 550 -14.43 5.28 35.34
CA TYR A 550 -13.15 4.57 35.49
C TYR A 550 -12.03 5.12 34.60
N ALA A 551 -12.40 5.58 33.41
CA ALA A 551 -11.51 5.99 32.34
C ALA A 551 -11.06 7.44 32.45
N ILE A 552 -11.87 8.33 33.03
CA ILE A 552 -11.61 9.77 32.98
C ILE A 552 -10.92 10.24 34.25
N ASN A 553 -9.76 10.88 34.09
CA ASN A 553 -9.11 11.58 35.18
C ASN A 553 -9.72 12.98 35.36
N HIS A 554 -10.82 13.07 36.10
CA HIS A 554 -11.47 14.35 36.42
C HIS A 554 -10.66 15.24 37.37
N ASP A 555 -9.63 14.70 38.03
CA ASP A 555 -8.79 15.44 38.98
C ASP A 555 -7.62 16.16 38.29
N ALA A 556 -7.38 15.91 36.99
CA ALA A 556 -6.35 16.61 36.22
C ALA A 556 -6.75 18.06 35.91
N ASP A 557 -5.76 18.95 35.78
CA ASP A 557 -5.97 20.36 35.41
C ASP A 557 -6.78 20.51 34.12
N LEU A 558 -6.56 19.59 33.17
CA LEU A 558 -7.38 19.38 31.99
C LEU A 558 -7.85 17.93 32.01
N PRO A 559 -9.14 17.64 32.23
CA PRO A 559 -9.65 16.28 32.21
C PRO A 559 -9.33 15.56 30.90
N HIS A 560 -8.96 14.29 31.00
CA HIS A 560 -8.63 13.43 29.86
C HIS A 560 -8.83 11.96 30.26
N THR A 561 -8.83 11.05 29.29
CA THR A 561 -8.83 9.62 29.60
C THR A 561 -7.45 9.14 30.06
N THR A 562 -7.42 8.20 30.99
CA THR A 562 -6.21 7.48 31.40
C THR A 562 -5.88 6.37 30.41
N LEU A 563 -4.62 5.91 30.39
CA LEU A 563 -4.21 4.74 29.60
C LEU A 563 -4.93 3.46 30.09
N SER A 564 -4.95 3.26 31.40
CA SER A 564 -5.69 2.19 32.07
C SER A 564 -6.45 2.72 33.27
N TYR A 565 -7.51 2.03 33.66
CA TYR A 565 -8.34 2.49 34.78
C TYR A 565 -7.55 2.64 36.08
N GLY A 566 -7.78 3.76 36.76
CA GLY A 566 -7.13 4.08 38.03
C GLY A 566 -5.69 4.59 37.92
N ASP A 567 -5.05 4.52 36.75
CA ASP A 567 -3.75 5.15 36.53
C ASP A 567 -3.91 6.64 36.17
N LYS A 568 -3.95 7.48 37.21
CA LYS A 568 -4.10 8.93 37.05
C LYS A 568 -2.91 9.61 36.36
N ASN A 569 -1.77 8.94 36.22
CA ASN A 569 -0.59 9.50 35.55
C ASN A 569 -0.49 9.07 34.08
N GLY A 570 -1.23 8.03 33.68
CA GLY A 570 -1.26 7.52 32.32
C GLY A 570 -2.21 8.29 31.42
N HIS A 571 -1.92 8.32 30.13
CA HIS A 571 -2.82 8.82 29.08
C HIS A 571 -2.52 8.12 27.76
N GLY A 572 -3.41 8.27 26.78
CA GLY A 572 -3.20 7.79 25.42
C GLY A 572 -4.20 8.39 24.44
N ILE A 573 -3.99 8.13 23.16
CA ILE A 573 -4.92 8.50 22.10
C ILE A 573 -6.12 7.56 22.16
N LEU A 574 -7.32 8.13 22.23
CA LEU A 574 -8.57 7.36 22.26
C LEU A 574 -9.08 7.14 20.84
N TYR A 575 -8.28 6.46 20.01
CA TYR A 575 -8.55 6.29 18.58
C TYR A 575 -9.79 5.45 18.28
N ASN A 576 -10.24 4.59 19.22
CA ASN A 576 -11.43 3.76 19.02
C ASN A 576 -12.75 4.54 19.06
N LEU A 577 -12.73 5.82 19.44
CA LEU A 577 -13.87 6.73 19.23
C LEU A 577 -14.26 6.89 17.76
N TYR A 578 -13.32 6.64 16.84
CA TYR A 578 -13.55 6.68 15.41
C TYR A 578 -14.71 5.77 14.98
N ALA A 579 -14.81 4.57 15.57
CA ALA A 579 -15.82 3.59 15.21
C ALA A 579 -17.26 4.08 15.46
N ASP A 580 -17.49 4.85 16.53
CA ASP A 580 -18.81 5.44 16.82
C ASP A 580 -19.27 6.40 15.70
N ARG A 581 -18.33 7.19 15.16
CA ARG A 581 -18.59 8.12 14.05
C ARG A 581 -18.69 7.43 12.70
N LEU A 582 -17.82 6.46 12.44
CA LEU A 582 -17.87 5.66 11.21
C LEU A 582 -19.22 4.96 11.06
N LEU A 583 -19.76 4.43 12.16
CA LEU A 583 -21.03 3.72 12.19
C LEU A 583 -22.25 4.63 12.37
N ASN A 584 -22.03 5.95 12.51
CA ASN A 584 -23.06 6.95 12.80
C ASN A 584 -23.99 6.52 13.96
N LEU A 585 -23.40 6.02 15.06
CA LEU A 585 -24.15 5.50 16.21
C LEU A 585 -24.67 6.60 17.13
N ASP A 586 -24.01 7.78 17.13
CA ASP A 586 -24.24 8.90 18.04
C ASP A 586 -24.38 8.43 19.50
N PHE A 587 -23.52 7.50 19.91
CA PHE A 587 -23.66 6.78 21.15
C PHE A 587 -22.70 7.28 22.23
N VAL A 588 -21.46 7.61 21.87
CA VAL A 588 -20.52 8.23 22.81
C VAL A 588 -20.81 9.72 22.94
N ASP A 589 -20.92 10.23 24.17
CA ASP A 589 -21.24 11.64 24.43
C ASP A 589 -20.20 12.60 23.81
N GLN A 590 -20.69 13.69 23.20
CA GLN A 590 -19.87 14.72 22.57
C GLN A 590 -18.79 15.29 23.51
N GLU A 591 -19.09 15.38 24.81
CA GLU A 591 -18.14 15.89 25.82
C GLU A 591 -16.83 15.09 25.87
N ILE A 592 -16.85 13.79 25.54
CA ILE A 592 -15.65 12.94 25.52
C ILE A 592 -14.75 13.33 24.33
N TYR A 593 -15.34 13.58 23.15
CA TYR A 593 -14.62 14.05 21.97
C TYR A 593 -14.00 15.43 22.21
N ASP A 594 -14.76 16.34 22.80
CA ASP A 594 -14.33 17.71 23.09
C ASP A 594 -13.21 17.71 24.14
N MET A 595 -13.34 16.89 25.20
CA MET A 595 -12.33 16.71 26.24
C MET A 595 -11.00 16.21 25.65
N GLN A 596 -11.04 15.12 24.88
CA GLN A 596 -9.83 14.56 24.27
C GLN A 596 -9.22 15.52 23.24
N SER A 597 -10.05 16.22 22.47
CA SER A 597 -9.60 17.24 21.52
C SER A 597 -8.82 18.36 22.22
N ALA A 598 -9.26 18.79 23.40
CA ALA A 598 -8.56 19.80 24.19
C ALA A 598 -7.25 19.26 24.77
N PHE A 599 -7.21 17.98 25.12
CA PHE A 599 -6.04 17.34 25.75
C PHE A 599 -4.88 17.10 24.79
N TYR A 600 -5.11 16.55 23.59
CA TYR A 600 -4.03 16.12 22.70
C TYR A 600 -2.95 17.19 22.41
N PRO A 601 -3.28 18.48 22.17
CA PRO A 601 -2.28 19.52 21.95
C PRO A 601 -1.31 19.73 23.13
N THR A 602 -1.71 19.34 24.35
CA THR A 602 -0.89 19.51 25.57
C THR A 602 0.23 18.48 25.70
N VAL A 603 0.10 17.34 25.00
CA VAL A 603 1.05 16.21 25.05
C VAL A 603 1.71 15.95 23.69
N ALA A 604 1.35 16.71 22.66
CA ALA A 604 1.94 16.58 21.33
C ALA A 604 3.44 16.89 21.36
N LEU A 605 4.22 16.05 20.66
CA LEU A 605 5.66 16.22 20.44
C LEU A 605 5.91 16.77 19.02
N GLU A 606 7.16 16.79 18.56
CA GLU A 606 7.54 17.42 17.28
C GLU A 606 6.70 16.89 16.11
N TYR A 607 6.70 15.56 15.94
CA TYR A 607 6.16 14.89 14.77
C TYR A 607 4.77 14.29 14.97
N ALA A 608 4.32 14.15 16.21
CA ALA A 608 3.11 13.38 16.54
C ALA A 608 2.67 13.59 17.99
N VAL A 609 1.46 13.14 18.32
CA VAL A 609 1.03 12.85 19.68
C VAL A 609 1.46 11.42 20.02
N PRO A 610 2.15 11.19 21.14
CA PRO A 610 2.47 9.83 21.57
C PRO A 610 1.20 8.98 21.72
N LEU A 611 1.27 7.74 21.23
CA LEU A 611 0.21 6.74 21.32
C LEU A 611 -0.31 6.61 22.76
N ASP A 612 0.60 6.48 23.71
CA ASP A 612 0.34 6.51 25.14
C ASP A 612 1.60 6.83 25.96
N THR A 613 1.49 6.80 27.28
CA THR A 613 2.56 7.14 28.23
C THR A 613 3.67 6.11 28.39
N ARG A 614 3.57 4.91 27.80
CA ARG A 614 4.62 3.87 27.90
C ARG A 614 5.87 4.28 27.13
N HIS A 615 5.70 4.99 26.02
CA HIS A 615 6.76 5.38 25.10
C HIS A 615 6.50 6.74 24.47
N THR A 616 7.48 7.26 23.72
CA THR A 616 7.27 8.39 22.80
C THR A 616 6.86 7.93 21.40
N TRP A 617 6.42 6.68 21.25
CA TRP A 617 6.00 6.10 19.98
C TRP A 617 4.66 6.68 19.54
N ALA A 618 4.48 6.81 18.23
CA ALA A 618 3.24 7.23 17.61
C ALA A 618 2.87 6.29 16.46
N LYS A 619 1.56 6.15 16.27
CA LYS A 619 0.94 5.32 15.24
C LYS A 619 0.18 6.20 14.27
N SER A 620 0.65 6.32 13.03
CA SER A 620 0.10 7.29 12.07
C SER A 620 -1.39 7.09 11.79
N ASP A 621 -1.82 5.83 11.71
CA ASP A 621 -3.21 5.41 11.46
C ASP A 621 -4.11 5.79 12.64
N TRP A 622 -3.66 5.55 13.86
CA TRP A 622 -4.35 5.97 15.08
C TRP A 622 -4.42 7.48 15.24
N GLU A 623 -3.39 8.23 14.81
CA GLU A 623 -3.48 9.68 14.74
C GLU A 623 -4.59 10.14 13.79
N MET A 624 -4.72 9.51 12.62
CA MET A 624 -5.75 9.88 11.65
C MET A 624 -7.15 9.48 12.11
N PHE A 625 -7.29 8.38 12.84
CA PHE A 625 -8.56 8.01 13.49
C PHE A 625 -8.97 9.04 14.54
N ALA A 626 -8.03 9.47 15.39
CA ALA A 626 -8.28 10.50 16.38
C ALA A 626 -8.56 11.86 15.72
N ALA A 627 -7.82 12.23 14.68
CA ALA A 627 -8.02 13.45 13.92
C ALA A 627 -9.40 13.51 13.28
N ALA A 628 -9.90 12.39 12.73
CA ALA A 628 -11.19 12.29 12.07
C ALA A 628 -12.38 12.69 12.95
N VAL A 629 -12.24 12.51 14.28
CA VAL A 629 -13.32 12.76 15.24
C VAL A 629 -13.01 13.90 16.21
N ALA A 630 -11.86 14.56 16.06
CA ALA A 630 -11.46 15.68 16.91
C ALA A 630 -12.04 17.01 16.42
N SER A 631 -11.94 18.04 17.26
CA SER A 631 -12.21 19.42 16.84
C SER A 631 -11.32 19.83 15.66
N ASN A 632 -11.78 20.75 14.81
CA ASN A 632 -11.02 21.18 13.61
C ASN A 632 -9.59 21.61 13.93
N SER A 633 -9.36 22.37 15.01
CA SER A 633 -8.02 22.80 15.38
C SER A 633 -7.10 21.64 15.79
N THR A 634 -7.65 20.64 16.46
CA THR A 634 -6.88 19.46 16.90
C THR A 634 -6.64 18.50 15.74
N ARG A 635 -7.64 18.31 14.87
CA ARG A 635 -7.49 17.60 13.60
C ARG A 635 -6.38 18.21 12.75
N ASP A 636 -6.39 19.52 12.56
CA ASP A 636 -5.39 20.23 11.75
C ASP A 636 -3.98 20.05 12.35
N MET A 637 -3.86 20.01 13.69
CA MET A 637 -2.59 19.73 14.37
C MET A 637 -2.06 18.33 14.06
N PHE A 638 -2.88 17.27 14.17
CA PHE A 638 -2.49 15.90 13.80
C PHE A 638 -2.04 15.83 12.33
N VAL A 639 -2.86 16.38 11.42
CA VAL A 639 -2.57 16.40 9.98
C VAL A 639 -1.26 17.13 9.68
N GLN A 640 -1.05 18.32 10.23
CA GLN A 640 0.16 19.11 10.01
C GLN A 640 1.41 18.39 10.54
N LYS A 641 1.31 17.72 11.69
CA LYS A 641 2.43 16.98 12.29
C LYS A 641 2.83 15.77 11.47
N LEU A 642 1.85 14.98 11.01
CA LEU A 642 2.14 13.83 10.16
C LEU A 642 2.65 14.26 8.77
N ALA A 643 2.12 15.33 8.19
CA ALA A 643 2.65 15.88 6.93
C ALA A 643 4.07 16.43 7.10
N HIS A 644 4.34 17.08 8.24
CA HIS A 644 5.69 17.50 8.61
C HIS A 644 6.63 16.31 8.73
N TRP A 645 6.21 15.21 9.36
CA TRP A 645 6.97 13.98 9.43
C TRP A 645 7.25 13.40 8.05
N VAL A 646 6.24 13.27 7.17
CA VAL A 646 6.45 12.74 5.80
C VAL A 646 7.55 13.50 5.06
N GLY A 647 7.58 14.83 5.17
CA GLY A 647 8.56 15.68 4.47
C GLY A 647 9.94 15.80 5.14
N ASN A 648 10.08 15.40 6.41
CA ASN A 648 11.31 15.64 7.20
C ASN A 648 11.84 14.39 7.92
N SER A 649 11.17 13.25 7.79
CA SER A 649 11.53 12.00 8.45
C SER A 649 12.96 11.58 8.10
N SER A 650 13.66 11.04 9.09
CA SER A 650 14.95 10.39 8.92
C SER A 650 14.83 8.92 8.45
N THR A 651 13.61 8.38 8.37
CA THR A 651 13.39 7.05 7.80
C THR A 651 13.61 7.06 6.29
N ASN A 652 14.09 5.93 5.76
CA ASN A 652 14.43 5.77 4.34
C ASN A 652 13.64 4.65 3.66
N ARG A 653 12.65 4.09 4.34
CA ARG A 653 11.83 2.96 3.90
C ARG A 653 10.39 3.43 3.66
N PRO A 654 9.52 2.58 3.08
CA PRO A 654 8.13 2.94 2.80
C PRO A 654 7.42 3.47 4.04
N MET A 655 6.42 4.34 3.84
CA MET A 655 5.78 5.11 4.90
C MET A 655 5.43 4.22 6.09
N THR A 656 6.12 4.42 7.20
CA THR A 656 5.89 3.63 8.40
C THR A 656 4.64 4.10 9.10
N ASP A 657 3.94 3.14 9.69
CA ASP A 657 2.85 3.38 10.60
C ASP A 657 3.32 3.58 12.04
N LEU A 658 4.56 3.24 12.40
CA LEU A 658 5.10 3.33 13.75
C LEU A 658 6.44 4.07 13.78
N PHE A 659 6.47 5.23 14.45
CA PHE A 659 7.65 6.08 14.55
C PHE A 659 7.75 6.74 15.93
N ASP A 660 8.93 7.26 16.26
CA ASP A 660 9.11 8.04 17.48
C ASP A 660 8.64 9.49 17.28
N ALA A 661 7.66 9.93 18.06
CA ALA A 661 7.02 11.24 17.93
C ALA A 661 7.95 12.43 18.21
N ARG A 662 9.10 12.20 18.85
CA ARG A 662 10.09 13.25 19.15
C ARG A 662 11.12 13.39 18.03
N THR A 663 11.60 12.28 17.50
CA THR A 663 12.73 12.23 16.56
C THR A 663 12.31 12.02 15.11
N GLY A 664 11.13 11.45 14.88
CA GLY A 664 10.63 11.06 13.56
C GLY A 664 11.28 9.80 12.99
N GLY A 665 12.24 9.20 13.70
CA GLY A 665 12.88 7.95 13.31
C GLY A 665 12.04 6.73 13.69
N PHE A 666 12.53 5.55 13.33
CA PHE A 666 12.01 4.31 13.87
C PHE A 666 12.18 4.27 15.39
N PRO A 667 11.24 3.68 16.13
CA PRO A 667 11.43 3.45 17.56
C PRO A 667 12.57 2.45 17.82
N ASP A 668 13.10 2.45 19.04
CA ASP A 668 13.96 1.37 19.51
C ASP A 668 13.13 0.07 19.60
N GLY A 669 13.34 -0.86 18.65
CA GLY A 669 12.64 -2.14 18.60
C GLY A 669 12.01 -2.42 17.25
N PRO A 670 10.67 -2.44 17.13
CA PRO A 670 9.96 -2.79 15.90
C PRO A 670 10.27 -1.81 14.76
N THR A 671 10.43 -2.34 13.54
CA THR A 671 10.62 -1.54 12.33
C THR A 671 9.52 -1.86 11.33
N PHE A 672 8.39 -1.18 11.47
CA PHE A 672 7.26 -1.36 10.57
C PHE A 672 7.46 -0.55 9.29
N VAL A 673 7.29 -1.20 8.14
CA VAL A 673 7.49 -0.60 6.82
C VAL A 673 6.51 -1.21 5.84
N ALA A 674 6.03 -0.42 4.88
CA ALA A 674 5.15 -0.90 3.81
C ALA A 674 3.86 -1.60 4.29
N ARG A 675 3.47 -1.45 5.57
CA ARG A 675 2.26 -2.07 6.13
C ARG A 675 1.01 -1.52 5.45
N PRO A 676 -0.01 -2.38 5.24
CA PRO A 676 -1.28 -1.94 4.65
C PRO A 676 -2.12 -1.05 5.57
N VAL A 677 -1.81 -1.01 6.88
CA VAL A 677 -2.51 -0.19 7.88
C VAL A 677 -2.55 1.31 7.53
N VAL A 678 -1.66 1.78 6.65
CA VAL A 678 -1.71 3.15 6.11
C VAL A 678 -3.00 3.45 5.32
N GLY A 679 -3.84 2.45 5.04
CA GLY A 679 -5.23 2.70 4.65
C GLY A 679 -5.98 3.60 5.65
N GLY A 680 -5.56 3.64 6.91
CA GLY A 680 -6.10 4.51 7.95
C GLY A 680 -5.89 6.00 7.70
N MET A 681 -4.97 6.37 6.79
CA MET A 681 -4.83 7.75 6.34
C MET A 681 -6.12 8.30 5.72
N PHE A 682 -7.03 7.43 5.26
CA PHE A 682 -8.30 7.81 4.66
C PHE A 682 -9.44 7.98 5.68
N ALA A 683 -9.16 7.95 6.98
CA ALA A 683 -10.17 8.04 8.04
C ALA A 683 -11.12 9.24 7.89
N LEU A 684 -10.61 10.45 7.61
CA LEU A 684 -11.47 11.62 7.42
C LEU A 684 -12.36 11.47 6.18
N LEU A 685 -11.83 10.90 5.08
CA LEU A 685 -12.57 10.72 3.83
C LEU A 685 -13.67 9.66 3.95
N ALA A 686 -13.42 8.61 4.73
CA ALA A 686 -14.41 7.56 4.97
C ALA A 686 -15.67 8.08 5.68
N LEU A 687 -15.57 9.16 6.49
CA LEU A 687 -16.70 9.79 7.18
C LEU A 687 -17.52 10.77 6.31
N LEU A 688 -17.06 11.15 5.11
CA LEU A 688 -17.72 12.16 4.29
C LEU A 688 -18.99 11.68 3.56
N HIS A 689 -19.31 10.40 3.64
CA HIS A 689 -20.28 9.75 2.75
C HIS A 689 -21.24 8.86 3.52
#